data_AF-S3KCG7-F1
#
_entry.id   AF-S3KCG7-F1
#
_cell.length_a   1.000
_cell.length_b   1.000
_cell.length_c   1.000
_cell.angle_alpha   90.00
_cell.angle_beta   90.00
_cell.angle_gamma   90.00
#
_symmetry.space_group_name_H-M   'P 1'
#
loop_
_entity.id
_entity.type
_entity.pdbx_description
1 polymer ?
#
loop_
_entity_poly.entity_id
_entity_poly.type
_entity_poly.pdbx_seq_one_letter_code
_entity_poly.pdbx_strand_id
1 'polypeptide(L)'
;MLETKSFSISNRLFLAKNQQRLAELLTFIDFAEGLTIGFIEVNRNEEANWIVESLMNNSQCQNIQFIVLNIDDSQVRFLLDEILNYLSKNPPLEDKKQVLIIKGLENSIGFKDYPPILQNLNFVRDAFTYDVPYPILFCLPNDTITIFARFAPDFWAWKSGIFKFESLPEEKNIDRQFVNFARVIERDGVSETQARIDLLTRLFAEYSAEKNISMMITTLQQLGVAYYRRGELQKAEESLLEAWNLSNPITSLEPTKVATLETLGYVYKKAKKYEEAETIYQQVLNVYSEQKFSQKWAKIQNSLGNVYLDKNQGSKADNLERAISCFYSALEVYTRESFPSEWAMTQNNLGVAYSNRIRGERAENLELAIAAYNLSLEVYTRDSFPYEWAMTQNNLGNAYSDRIRGERAENLELAIVAYNLSLEVYTRDSFPSEWAMTQNNLGNAYSDRIRGEKAENLELAIVAYNLSLEVYTRDSFHYEWAGTQNNLGNAYNKRIRGERADNLELAIAAYNLSLEVYTRDSFPYEWAMTQNNLGNAYSDRIRGERAENLELAIVAYNLSLEVYTRDSFPYEWAMTQNNLGNAYSDRIRGEKAENLELAIFALNQSLEVITPTAYPIDCLQTGRNLGNAANLIEDWETAIKGYNLAIEASEIILLEALNPQQQQEILSAAIDLYYGIVQFYLNLNKPDRALEYVERSKTRYLVQLLTERDIYPKGNIPQIIITELDRLRRAIIGEEQRLAIQEQTRNRGEILPLDQQRQPILNDYTHLNQLKQELNQLIDREITPIDPTFSLTQKVESIPVSEIQYLIDQDTAILEWYIAGDSIMAFIVIPPNPPSKGGNSEVKGIKVWQSSAEDRGKLIDFIKDYRDAYENNKTAWINNLNDYLNQLSEILQIDELLELIPKSCSRLILIPHWFLHIITLHCLPLKDGQFLYQRFTNGVGYVPSCQLLKLVKLSQRENFTRLFAIKNPTRKDLKPLLGANLEIERISQGFAAEKTIIIGESEASKQTLENRRQELQASHCLHFSCHGKFDNESPRDSALMLADPDSNLGESANLTLAEVFEKFDLRECRLVTLCFGGSGIIESNANSISDEYVGLPSGFLFAGSSSVVSTLWTVDPLATTLFMTKFYHDLKRISIQDQGSIAIVLNHTQTWLRTLNSKKLARIKNSQKFQQLLDRVFESKRDRRKFQDLLEAAVKREPYPFANPYYWTAFIATGI
;
A
#
# COMPACT_ATOMS: atom_id res chain seq x y z
N MET A 1 -36.03 -46.62 -64.20
CA MET A 1 -35.59 -46.34 -65.59
C MET A 1 -34.99 -44.94 -65.61
N LEU A 2 -33.70 -44.87 -65.94
CA LEU A 2 -32.96 -43.70 -66.47
C LEU A 2 -32.88 -42.42 -65.60
N GLU A 3 -32.15 -42.48 -64.48
CA GLU A 3 -31.42 -41.30 -63.98
C GLU A 3 -30.08 -41.23 -64.71
N THR A 4 -30.00 -40.37 -65.72
CA THR A 4 -28.72 -39.99 -66.35
C THR A 4 -28.19 -38.76 -65.63
N LYS A 5 -27.03 -38.90 -64.98
CA LYS A 5 -26.19 -37.80 -64.46
C LYS A 5 -26.02 -36.73 -65.54
N SER A 6 -26.75 -35.62 -65.45
CA SER A 6 -26.47 -34.46 -66.29
C SER A 6 -25.30 -33.68 -65.69
N PHE A 7 -24.10 -33.88 -66.24
CA PHE A 7 -22.97 -32.99 -65.96
C PHE A 7 -23.39 -31.53 -66.20
N SER A 8 -23.17 -30.66 -65.22
CA SER A 8 -23.38 -29.22 -65.38
C SER A 8 -22.57 -28.71 -66.58
N ILE A 9 -23.09 -27.70 -67.30
CA ILE A 9 -22.43 -27.12 -68.48
C ILE A 9 -21.01 -26.66 -68.11
N SER A 10 -20.82 -26.12 -66.92
CA SER A 10 -19.52 -25.70 -66.37
C SER A 10 -18.55 -26.86 -66.18
N ASN A 11 -19.00 -28.02 -65.68
CA ASN A 11 -18.12 -29.19 -65.54
C ASN A 11 -17.63 -29.68 -66.93
N ARG A 12 -18.53 -29.78 -67.93
CA ARG A 12 -18.14 -30.16 -69.30
C ARG A 12 -17.15 -29.18 -69.93
N LEU A 13 -17.35 -27.87 -69.74
CA LEU A 13 -16.44 -26.84 -70.24
C LEU A 13 -15.07 -26.90 -69.55
N PHE A 14 -15.04 -27.12 -68.25
CA PHE A 14 -13.80 -27.24 -67.47
C PHE A 14 -12.98 -28.46 -67.89
N LEU A 15 -13.62 -29.62 -68.05
CA LEU A 15 -12.95 -30.85 -68.49
C LEU A 15 -12.48 -30.77 -69.96
N ALA A 16 -13.27 -30.13 -70.83
CA ALA A 16 -12.87 -29.90 -72.23
C ALA A 16 -11.63 -29.00 -72.30
N LYS A 17 -11.57 -27.95 -71.47
CA LYS A 17 -10.42 -27.05 -71.37
C LYS A 17 -9.16 -27.76 -70.85
N ASN A 18 -9.33 -28.71 -69.93
CA ASN A 18 -8.23 -29.41 -69.25
C ASN A 18 -7.99 -30.85 -69.72
N GLN A 19 -8.45 -31.21 -70.92
CA GLN A 19 -8.46 -32.60 -71.40
C GLN A 19 -7.05 -33.22 -71.42
N GLN A 20 -6.03 -32.47 -71.83
CA GLN A 20 -4.64 -32.92 -71.83
C GLN A 20 -4.11 -33.21 -70.41
N ARG A 21 -4.39 -32.32 -69.45
CA ARG A 21 -3.96 -32.47 -68.06
C ARG A 21 -4.67 -33.62 -67.35
N LEU A 22 -5.94 -33.84 -67.68
CA LEU A 22 -6.67 -34.99 -67.20
C LEU A 22 -6.08 -36.30 -67.74
N ALA A 23 -5.64 -36.35 -69.01
CA ALA A 23 -4.98 -37.53 -69.58
C ALA A 23 -3.61 -37.81 -68.92
N GLU A 24 -2.84 -36.77 -68.61
CA GLU A 24 -1.57 -36.89 -67.86
C GLU A 24 -1.80 -37.42 -66.44
N LEU A 25 -2.82 -36.92 -65.74
CA LEU A 25 -3.19 -37.39 -64.40
C LEU A 25 -3.67 -38.84 -64.42
N LEU A 26 -4.47 -39.24 -65.41
CA LEU A 26 -4.91 -40.63 -65.58
C LEU A 26 -3.74 -41.58 -65.83
N THR A 27 -2.78 -41.16 -66.65
CA THR A 27 -1.55 -41.91 -66.92
C THR A 27 -0.73 -42.05 -65.63
N PHE A 28 -0.56 -40.97 -64.87
CA PHE A 28 0.13 -41.01 -63.57
C PHE A 28 -0.54 -41.99 -62.60
N ILE A 29 -1.86 -41.94 -62.49
CA ILE A 29 -2.64 -42.82 -61.63
C ILE A 29 -2.48 -44.29 -62.05
N ASP A 30 -2.44 -44.59 -63.35
CA ASP A 30 -2.29 -45.97 -63.86
C ASP A 30 -0.93 -46.57 -63.48
N PHE A 31 0.16 -45.80 -63.62
CA PHE A 31 1.52 -46.25 -63.32
C PHE A 31 1.95 -46.14 -61.85
N ALA A 32 1.22 -45.41 -61.00
CA ALA A 32 1.62 -45.19 -59.61
C ALA A 32 1.49 -46.46 -58.74
N GLU A 33 2.59 -47.05 -58.28
CA GLU A 33 2.60 -48.21 -57.37
C GLU A 33 3.17 -47.83 -56.00
N GLY A 34 2.72 -48.50 -54.93
CA GLY A 34 3.14 -48.16 -53.56
C GLY A 34 2.81 -46.72 -53.16
N LEU A 35 3.52 -46.18 -52.17
CA LEU A 35 3.40 -44.78 -51.78
C LEU A 35 3.96 -43.87 -52.90
N THR A 36 3.07 -43.32 -53.70
CA THR A 36 3.38 -42.36 -54.77
C THR A 36 2.55 -41.10 -54.57
N ILE A 37 3.19 -39.93 -54.48
CA ILE A 37 2.51 -38.67 -54.10
C ILE A 37 2.33 -37.77 -55.32
N GLY A 38 1.09 -37.40 -55.65
CA GLY A 38 0.77 -36.41 -56.68
C GLY A 38 0.04 -35.20 -56.11
N PHE A 39 0.23 -34.05 -56.74
CA PHE A 39 -0.46 -32.80 -56.38
C PHE A 39 -1.32 -32.33 -57.55
N ILE A 40 -2.60 -32.07 -57.29
CA ILE A 40 -3.55 -31.51 -58.24
C ILE A 40 -3.76 -30.05 -57.86
N GLU A 41 -3.28 -29.13 -58.70
CA GLU A 41 -3.42 -27.70 -58.49
C GLU A 41 -4.75 -27.22 -59.07
N VAL A 42 -5.66 -26.77 -58.18
CA VAL A 42 -7.00 -26.28 -58.50
C VAL A 42 -7.36 -25.11 -57.59
N ASN A 43 -7.94 -24.05 -58.15
CA ASN A 43 -8.21 -22.83 -57.39
C ASN A 43 -9.59 -22.83 -56.71
N ARG A 44 -10.48 -23.76 -57.07
CA ARG A 44 -11.84 -23.84 -56.52
C ARG A 44 -12.18 -25.26 -56.09
N ASN A 45 -12.89 -25.36 -54.97
CA ASN A 45 -13.31 -26.64 -54.41
C ASN A 45 -14.31 -27.39 -55.33
N GLU A 46 -15.15 -26.64 -56.07
CA GLU A 46 -16.04 -27.20 -57.09
C GLU A 46 -15.27 -27.86 -58.25
N GLU A 47 -14.17 -27.24 -58.69
CA GLU A 47 -13.30 -27.77 -59.76
C GLU A 47 -12.59 -29.06 -59.29
N ALA A 48 -12.13 -29.10 -58.03
CA ALA A 48 -11.60 -30.31 -57.42
C ALA A 48 -12.62 -31.46 -57.41
N ASN A 49 -13.89 -31.16 -57.09
CA ASN A 49 -14.97 -32.15 -57.12
C ASN A 49 -15.21 -32.69 -58.53
N TRP A 50 -15.18 -31.83 -59.55
CA TRP A 50 -15.35 -32.25 -60.95
C TRP A 50 -14.22 -33.18 -61.43
N ILE A 51 -12.97 -32.92 -61.02
CA ILE A 51 -11.84 -33.82 -61.33
C ILE A 51 -12.05 -35.18 -60.67
N VAL A 52 -12.38 -35.21 -59.39
CA VAL A 52 -12.63 -36.47 -58.66
C VAL A 52 -13.78 -37.27 -59.29
N GLU A 53 -14.91 -36.61 -59.61
CA GLU A 53 -16.00 -37.27 -60.31
C GLU A 53 -15.57 -37.80 -61.68
N SER A 54 -14.71 -37.07 -62.40
CA SER A 54 -14.23 -37.50 -63.71
C SER A 54 -13.31 -38.72 -63.62
N LEU A 55 -12.45 -38.78 -62.60
CA LEU A 55 -11.60 -39.94 -62.33
C LEU A 55 -12.45 -41.17 -61.95
N MET A 56 -13.41 -41.00 -61.05
CA MET A 56 -14.28 -42.10 -60.60
C MET A 56 -15.17 -42.68 -61.70
N ASN A 57 -15.57 -41.87 -62.69
CA ASN A 57 -16.43 -42.31 -63.79
C ASN A 57 -15.66 -42.63 -65.09
N ASN A 58 -14.32 -42.58 -65.09
CA ASN A 58 -13.51 -42.85 -66.28
C ASN A 58 -13.39 -44.37 -66.55
N SER A 59 -13.61 -44.78 -67.80
CA SER A 59 -13.48 -46.20 -68.20
C SER A 59 -12.07 -46.76 -68.03
N GLN A 60 -11.02 -45.92 -68.02
CA GLN A 60 -9.63 -46.33 -67.77
C GLN A 60 -9.35 -46.65 -66.28
N CYS A 61 -10.22 -46.22 -65.36
CA CYS A 61 -10.03 -46.40 -63.92
C CYS A 61 -10.93 -47.48 -63.30
N GLN A 62 -11.53 -48.38 -64.11
CA GLN A 62 -12.49 -49.38 -63.62
C GLN A 62 -11.90 -50.33 -62.55
N ASN A 63 -10.60 -50.60 -62.62
CA ASN A 63 -9.85 -51.45 -61.70
C ASN A 63 -9.24 -50.65 -60.51
N ILE A 64 -9.64 -49.39 -60.32
CA ILE A 64 -9.16 -48.50 -59.26
C ILE A 64 -10.29 -48.20 -58.27
N GLN A 65 -9.98 -48.27 -56.97
CA GLN A 65 -10.81 -47.78 -55.88
C GLN A 65 -10.27 -46.42 -55.42
N PHE A 66 -10.97 -45.34 -55.76
CA PHE A 66 -10.67 -44.01 -55.23
C PHE A 66 -11.29 -43.82 -53.85
N ILE A 67 -10.46 -43.47 -52.87
CA ILE A 67 -10.87 -43.12 -51.51
C ILE A 67 -10.69 -41.62 -51.35
N VAL A 68 -11.75 -40.89 -51.01
CA VAL A 68 -11.70 -39.41 -50.92
C VAL A 68 -11.86 -39.00 -49.45
N LEU A 69 -10.84 -38.33 -48.92
CA LEU A 69 -10.83 -37.73 -47.59
C LEU A 69 -10.99 -36.21 -47.74
N ASN A 70 -12.07 -35.66 -47.15
CA ASN A 70 -12.28 -34.22 -47.06
C ASN A 70 -11.88 -33.74 -45.66
N ILE A 71 -11.03 -32.72 -45.60
CA ILE A 71 -10.60 -32.10 -44.36
C ILE A 71 -11.30 -30.75 -44.23
N ASP A 72 -12.32 -30.71 -43.39
CA ASP A 72 -13.14 -29.51 -43.16
C ASP A 72 -12.71 -28.75 -41.89
N ASP A 73 -11.93 -29.37 -41.00
CA ASP A 73 -11.48 -28.77 -39.74
C ASP A 73 -10.15 -28.01 -39.88
N SER A 74 -10.18 -26.71 -39.56
CA SER A 74 -9.00 -25.83 -39.56
C SER A 74 -7.95 -26.14 -38.48
N GLN A 75 -8.26 -27.04 -37.53
CA GLN A 75 -7.40 -27.37 -36.39
C GLN A 75 -6.61 -28.68 -36.55
N VAL A 76 -6.76 -29.43 -37.64
CA VAL A 76 -6.06 -30.72 -37.83
C VAL A 76 -4.54 -30.52 -37.78
N ARG A 77 -3.86 -31.29 -36.93
CA ARG A 77 -2.39 -31.24 -36.74
C ARG A 77 -1.66 -32.51 -37.18
N PHE A 78 -2.33 -33.68 -37.14
CA PHE A 78 -1.73 -34.99 -37.40
C PHE A 78 -2.42 -35.65 -38.60
N LEU A 79 -1.90 -35.41 -39.81
CA LEU A 79 -2.57 -35.86 -41.03
C LEU A 79 -2.57 -37.39 -41.19
N LEU A 80 -1.48 -38.07 -40.78
CA LEU A 80 -1.37 -39.52 -40.87
C LEU A 80 -2.46 -40.22 -40.04
N ASP A 81 -2.70 -39.76 -38.82
CA ASP A 81 -3.71 -40.33 -37.92
C ASP A 81 -5.12 -40.21 -38.51
N GLU A 82 -5.43 -39.06 -39.11
CA GLU A 82 -6.71 -38.83 -39.77
C GLU A 82 -6.90 -39.75 -40.98
N ILE A 83 -5.85 -39.92 -41.77
CA ILE A 83 -5.82 -40.86 -42.90
C ILE A 83 -6.09 -42.28 -42.41
N LEU A 84 -5.33 -42.78 -41.42
CA LEU A 84 -5.47 -44.15 -40.92
C LEU A 84 -6.84 -44.42 -40.30
N ASN A 85 -7.37 -43.48 -39.53
CA ASN A 85 -8.73 -43.54 -39.00
C ASN A 85 -9.76 -43.65 -40.13
N TYR A 86 -9.62 -42.85 -41.19
CA TYR A 86 -10.55 -42.86 -42.32
C TYR A 86 -10.49 -44.15 -43.14
N LEU A 87 -9.30 -44.71 -43.35
CA LEU A 87 -9.10 -45.94 -44.09
C LEU A 87 -9.59 -47.18 -43.33
N SER A 88 -9.46 -47.18 -42.00
CA SER A 88 -10.03 -48.24 -41.17
C SER A 88 -11.54 -48.39 -41.36
N LYS A 89 -12.23 -47.30 -41.73
CA LYS A 89 -13.67 -47.26 -42.02
C LYS A 89 -14.00 -47.57 -43.49
N ASN A 90 -13.00 -47.59 -44.38
CA ASN A 90 -13.15 -47.79 -45.82
C ASN A 90 -12.13 -48.82 -46.35
N PRO A 91 -12.34 -50.12 -46.09
CA PRO A 91 -11.39 -51.17 -46.44
C PRO A 91 -11.23 -51.39 -47.97
N PRO A 92 -10.11 -52.00 -48.40
CA PRO A 92 -9.87 -52.35 -49.80
C PRO A 92 -10.92 -53.31 -50.36
N LEU A 93 -11.36 -53.04 -51.59
CA LEU A 93 -12.14 -53.96 -52.40
C LEU A 93 -11.20 -54.96 -53.09
N GLU A 94 -11.58 -56.24 -53.10
CA GLU A 94 -10.84 -57.29 -53.80
C GLU A 94 -10.63 -56.92 -55.28
N ASP A 95 -9.42 -57.18 -55.79
CA ASP A 95 -8.99 -56.96 -57.17
C ASP A 95 -9.02 -55.50 -57.67
N LYS A 96 -9.00 -54.50 -56.77
CA LYS A 96 -8.85 -53.07 -57.14
C LYS A 96 -7.64 -52.39 -56.50
N LYS A 97 -6.95 -51.58 -57.30
CA LYS A 97 -5.86 -50.69 -56.87
C LYS A 97 -6.43 -49.51 -56.08
N GLN A 98 -5.94 -49.25 -54.87
CA GLN A 98 -6.40 -48.10 -54.08
C GLN A 98 -5.66 -46.81 -54.45
N VAL A 99 -6.37 -45.69 -54.48
CA VAL A 99 -5.79 -44.34 -54.60
C VAL A 99 -6.51 -43.40 -53.64
N LEU A 100 -5.76 -42.77 -52.74
CA LEU A 100 -6.28 -41.82 -51.76
C LEU A 100 -6.25 -40.41 -52.34
N ILE A 101 -7.36 -39.67 -52.25
CA ILE A 101 -7.47 -38.27 -52.67
C ILE A 101 -7.80 -37.43 -51.44
N ILE A 102 -6.96 -36.46 -51.13
CA ILE A 102 -7.11 -35.56 -49.98
C ILE A 102 -7.51 -34.17 -50.50
N LYS A 103 -8.61 -33.64 -49.99
CA LYS A 103 -9.14 -32.31 -50.33
C LYS A 103 -9.38 -31.49 -49.06
N GLY A 104 -9.37 -30.16 -49.17
CA GLY A 104 -9.68 -29.26 -48.06
C GLY A 104 -8.53 -29.07 -47.06
N LEU A 105 -7.38 -29.71 -47.28
CA LEU A 105 -6.20 -29.58 -46.41
C LEU A 105 -5.69 -28.13 -46.32
N GLU A 106 -5.96 -27.30 -47.33
CA GLU A 106 -5.71 -25.86 -47.31
C GLU A 106 -6.36 -25.14 -46.11
N ASN A 107 -7.48 -25.65 -45.59
CA ASN A 107 -8.17 -25.09 -44.42
C ASN A 107 -7.34 -25.25 -43.14
N SER A 108 -6.61 -26.36 -43.00
CA SER A 108 -5.76 -26.63 -41.83
C SER A 108 -4.33 -26.09 -41.99
N ILE A 109 -3.87 -25.87 -43.23
CA ILE A 109 -2.58 -25.21 -43.52
C ILE A 109 -2.66 -23.70 -43.21
N GLY A 110 -3.73 -23.01 -43.64
CA GLY A 110 -3.95 -21.58 -43.41
C GLY A 110 -2.84 -20.65 -43.94
N PHE A 111 -2.92 -19.35 -43.61
CA PHE A 111 -1.91 -18.33 -43.94
C PHE A 111 -0.95 -18.05 -42.75
N LYS A 112 -0.57 -19.09 -42.01
CA LYS A 112 0.36 -18.97 -40.86
C LYS A 112 1.81 -19.03 -41.35
N ASP A 113 2.72 -18.29 -40.71
CA ASP A 113 4.14 -18.26 -41.08
C ASP A 113 4.85 -19.62 -40.90
N TYR A 114 4.24 -20.59 -40.19
CA TYR A 114 4.79 -21.94 -39.98
C TYR A 114 3.70 -23.00 -39.61
N PRO A 115 2.97 -23.61 -40.58
CA PRO A 115 1.81 -24.47 -40.30
C PRO A 115 2.14 -25.79 -39.55
N PRO A 116 1.52 -26.09 -38.39
CA PRO A 116 1.85 -27.28 -37.58
C PRO A 116 1.65 -28.63 -38.31
N ILE A 117 0.61 -28.75 -39.14
CA ILE A 117 0.32 -29.97 -39.91
C ILE A 117 1.44 -30.30 -40.90
N LEU A 118 2.08 -29.28 -41.48
CA LEU A 118 3.20 -29.45 -42.43
C LEU A 118 4.50 -29.83 -41.72
N GLN A 119 4.75 -29.30 -40.52
CA GLN A 119 5.88 -29.72 -39.69
C GLN A 119 5.75 -31.19 -39.27
N ASN A 120 4.54 -31.57 -38.82
CA ASN A 120 4.27 -32.94 -38.45
C ASN A 120 4.51 -33.89 -39.63
N LEU A 121 4.10 -33.52 -40.86
CA LEU A 121 4.36 -34.31 -42.05
C LEU A 121 5.85 -34.57 -42.33
N ASN A 122 6.75 -33.63 -42.07
CA ASN A 122 8.19 -33.92 -42.15
C ASN A 122 8.62 -34.95 -41.09
N PHE A 123 8.09 -34.81 -39.86
CA PHE A 123 8.48 -35.65 -38.74
C PHE A 123 7.99 -37.10 -38.88
N VAL A 124 6.76 -37.31 -39.37
CA VAL A 124 6.16 -38.64 -39.52
C VAL A 124 6.29 -39.22 -40.93
N ARG A 125 7.10 -38.60 -41.79
CA ARG A 125 7.22 -38.96 -43.22
C ARG A 125 7.48 -40.45 -43.44
N ASP A 126 8.40 -41.04 -42.71
CA ASP A 126 8.79 -42.44 -42.92
C ASP A 126 7.67 -43.42 -42.53
N ALA A 127 6.76 -43.03 -41.62
CA ALA A 127 5.60 -43.85 -41.24
C ALA A 127 4.61 -44.03 -42.42
N PHE A 128 4.50 -43.04 -43.32
CA PHE A 128 3.66 -43.16 -44.51
C PHE A 128 4.08 -44.33 -45.43
N THR A 129 5.36 -44.71 -45.47
CA THR A 129 5.81 -45.83 -46.33
C THR A 129 5.32 -47.20 -45.87
N TYR A 130 5.00 -47.34 -44.59
CA TYR A 130 4.52 -48.59 -44.01
C TYR A 130 3.00 -48.57 -43.81
N ASP A 131 2.47 -47.45 -43.35
CA ASP A 131 1.06 -47.35 -42.92
C ASP A 131 0.11 -46.95 -44.06
N VAL A 132 0.62 -46.34 -45.14
CA VAL A 132 -0.16 -45.88 -46.30
C VAL A 132 0.52 -46.28 -47.63
N PRO A 133 0.64 -47.58 -47.96
CA PRO A 133 1.42 -48.06 -49.11
C PRO A 133 0.67 -47.97 -50.45
N TYR A 134 -0.05 -46.88 -50.71
CA TYR A 134 -0.74 -46.63 -51.99
C TYR A 134 -0.64 -45.15 -52.42
N PRO A 135 -0.95 -44.83 -53.69
CA PRO A 135 -0.84 -43.48 -54.20
C PRO A 135 -1.74 -42.48 -53.47
N ILE A 136 -1.22 -41.29 -53.21
CA ILE A 136 -1.93 -40.17 -52.57
C ILE A 136 -1.94 -38.97 -53.52
N LEU A 137 -3.12 -38.40 -53.74
CA LEU A 137 -3.34 -37.20 -54.53
C LEU A 137 -3.85 -36.06 -53.64
N PHE A 138 -3.05 -35.00 -53.51
CA PHE A 138 -3.43 -33.79 -52.79
C PHE A 138 -4.05 -32.78 -53.76
N CYS A 139 -5.34 -32.47 -53.59
CA CYS A 139 -5.98 -31.38 -54.33
C CYS A 139 -5.84 -30.09 -53.53
N LEU A 140 -5.05 -29.14 -54.03
CA LEU A 140 -4.68 -27.92 -53.30
C LEU A 140 -4.64 -26.71 -54.25
N PRO A 141 -4.94 -25.49 -53.78
CA PRO A 141 -4.66 -24.25 -54.51
C PRO A 141 -3.16 -23.99 -54.70
N ASN A 142 -2.79 -23.21 -55.74
CA ASN A 142 -1.39 -22.90 -56.07
C ASN A 142 -0.60 -22.29 -54.90
N ASP A 143 -1.21 -21.35 -54.18
CA ASP A 143 -0.57 -20.68 -53.04
C ASP A 143 -0.32 -21.69 -51.91
N THR A 144 -1.26 -22.61 -51.68
CA THR A 144 -1.14 -23.66 -50.67
C THR A 144 -0.09 -24.70 -51.06
N ILE A 145 0.03 -25.08 -52.33
CA ILE A 145 1.10 -25.97 -52.81
C ILE A 145 2.47 -25.33 -52.57
N THR A 146 2.58 -24.02 -52.79
CA THR A 146 3.83 -23.26 -52.54
C THR A 146 4.18 -23.24 -51.05
N ILE A 147 3.20 -23.10 -50.17
CA ILE A 147 3.36 -23.19 -48.71
C ILE A 147 3.73 -24.63 -48.29
N PHE A 148 3.05 -25.63 -48.85
CA PHE A 148 3.33 -27.05 -48.62
C PHE A 148 4.79 -27.38 -48.98
N ALA A 149 5.26 -26.95 -50.15
CA ALA A 149 6.63 -27.15 -50.60
C ALA A 149 7.68 -26.48 -49.70
N ARG A 150 7.35 -25.31 -49.13
CA ARG A 150 8.25 -24.52 -48.28
C ARG A 150 8.38 -25.10 -46.88
N PHE A 151 7.28 -25.54 -46.28
CA PHE A 151 7.23 -25.90 -44.85
C PHE A 151 7.17 -27.40 -44.58
N ALA A 152 6.89 -28.22 -45.60
CA ALA A 152 7.08 -29.67 -45.56
C ALA A 152 8.14 -30.14 -46.58
N PRO A 153 9.37 -29.57 -46.62
CA PRO A 153 10.33 -29.86 -47.70
C PRO A 153 10.74 -31.33 -47.78
N ASP A 154 10.84 -32.03 -46.64
CA ASP A 154 11.26 -33.43 -46.60
C ASP A 154 10.17 -34.37 -47.08
N PHE A 155 8.91 -34.05 -46.79
CA PHE A 155 7.74 -34.77 -47.33
C PHE A 155 7.50 -34.41 -48.81
N TRP A 156 7.65 -33.13 -49.16
CA TRP A 156 7.54 -32.60 -50.52
C TRP A 156 8.59 -33.17 -51.48
N ALA A 157 9.74 -33.61 -50.97
CA ALA A 157 10.76 -34.30 -51.76
C ALA A 157 10.23 -35.60 -52.39
N TRP A 158 9.20 -36.24 -51.82
CA TRP A 158 8.59 -37.47 -52.33
C TRP A 158 7.51 -37.26 -53.40
N LYS A 159 7.27 -36.02 -53.83
CA LYS A 159 6.32 -35.77 -54.92
C LYS A 159 6.80 -36.42 -56.22
N SER A 160 5.88 -37.09 -56.90
CA SER A 160 6.10 -37.77 -58.17
C SER A 160 5.41 -37.05 -59.35
N GLY A 161 4.56 -36.05 -59.08
CA GLY A 161 3.93 -35.24 -60.12
C GLY A 161 3.12 -34.05 -59.59
N ILE A 162 3.01 -32.99 -60.38
CA ILE A 162 2.13 -31.84 -60.13
C ILE A 162 1.30 -31.59 -61.40
N PHE A 163 -0.02 -31.61 -61.26
CA PHE A 163 -0.99 -31.49 -62.36
C PHE A 163 -1.77 -30.19 -62.21
N LYS A 164 -1.45 -29.20 -63.05
CA LYS A 164 -2.06 -27.88 -62.99
C LYS A 164 -3.30 -27.80 -63.88
N PHE A 165 -4.47 -27.61 -63.27
CA PHE A 165 -5.73 -27.46 -63.99
C PHE A 165 -6.11 -25.99 -64.09
N GLU A 166 -6.43 -25.53 -65.30
CA GLU A 166 -6.87 -24.18 -65.58
C GLU A 166 -8.35 -23.99 -65.22
N SER A 167 -8.61 -23.14 -64.24
CA SER A 167 -9.97 -22.74 -63.84
C SER A 167 -10.76 -22.09 -64.99
N LEU A 168 -12.09 -22.17 -64.92
CA LEU A 168 -12.97 -21.46 -65.85
C LEU A 168 -13.04 -19.96 -65.50
N PRO A 169 -13.12 -19.06 -66.51
CA PRO A 169 -13.34 -17.64 -66.29
C PRO A 169 -14.64 -17.42 -65.51
N GLU A 170 -14.59 -16.61 -64.45
CA GLU A 170 -15.74 -16.28 -63.63
C GLU A 170 -16.76 -15.44 -64.44
N GLU A 171 -18.04 -15.80 -64.44
CA GLU A 171 -19.10 -14.84 -64.77
C GLU A 171 -19.03 -13.73 -63.72
N LYS A 172 -18.69 -12.53 -64.19
CA LYS A 172 -18.43 -11.34 -63.36
C LYS A 172 -19.65 -10.97 -62.53
N ASN A 173 -19.75 -11.52 -61.32
CA ASN A 173 -20.50 -10.92 -60.23
C ASN A 173 -19.55 -10.01 -59.46
N ILE A 174 -19.72 -8.71 -59.70
CA ILE A 174 -18.80 -7.63 -59.34
C ILE A 174 -18.67 -7.40 -57.81
N ASP A 175 -19.45 -8.09 -56.97
CA ASP A 175 -19.53 -7.79 -55.53
C ASP A 175 -18.59 -8.57 -54.60
N ARG A 176 -17.81 -9.56 -55.06
CA ARG A 176 -16.92 -10.34 -54.17
C ARG A 176 -15.41 -10.04 -54.26
N GLN A 177 -14.95 -9.32 -55.28
CA GLN A 177 -13.52 -9.00 -55.41
C GLN A 177 -13.06 -7.77 -54.64
N PHE A 178 -13.95 -6.94 -54.09
CA PHE A 178 -13.56 -5.76 -53.30
C PHE A 178 -13.39 -6.01 -51.80
N VAL A 179 -13.78 -7.19 -51.29
CA VAL A 179 -13.74 -7.48 -49.84
C VAL A 179 -12.43 -8.11 -49.38
N ASN A 180 -11.64 -8.72 -50.26
CA ASN A 180 -10.42 -9.46 -49.87
C ASN A 180 -9.10 -8.68 -49.94
N PHE A 181 -9.08 -7.43 -50.43
CA PHE A 181 -7.86 -6.60 -50.42
C PHE A 181 -7.73 -5.65 -49.22
N ALA A 182 -8.80 -5.50 -48.43
CA ALA A 182 -8.80 -4.68 -47.22
C ALA A 182 -8.20 -5.39 -45.99
N ARG A 183 -7.76 -6.65 -46.12
CA ARG A 183 -7.37 -7.50 -44.97
C ARG A 183 -5.87 -7.50 -44.64
N VAL A 184 -5.13 -6.47 -45.07
CA VAL A 184 -3.73 -6.30 -44.66
C VAL A 184 -3.47 -4.83 -44.33
N ILE A 185 -4.03 -4.37 -43.21
CA ILE A 185 -3.53 -3.24 -42.44
C ILE A 185 -3.47 -3.80 -41.01
N GLU A 186 -2.32 -3.65 -40.34
CA GLU A 186 -1.97 -4.17 -38.99
C GLU A 186 -1.19 -5.50 -38.93
N ARG A 187 -0.08 -5.60 -39.66
CA ARG A 187 1.10 -6.36 -39.19
C ARG A 187 2.36 -5.60 -39.56
N ASP A 188 2.92 -4.88 -38.59
CA ASP A 188 4.28 -4.37 -38.66
C ASP A 188 5.23 -5.58 -38.60
N GLY A 189 6.07 -5.77 -39.62
CA GLY A 189 7.03 -6.87 -39.63
C GLY A 189 7.52 -7.33 -41.01
N VAL A 190 6.81 -7.01 -42.10
CA VAL A 190 7.33 -7.22 -43.46
C VAL A 190 7.59 -5.86 -44.10
N SER A 191 8.87 -5.51 -44.28
CA SER A 191 9.26 -4.33 -45.04
C SER A 191 8.68 -4.41 -46.45
N GLU A 192 7.80 -3.47 -46.80
CA GLU A 192 7.23 -3.36 -48.13
C GLU A 192 8.35 -3.15 -49.17
N THR A 193 8.34 -3.92 -50.27
CA THR A 193 9.46 -3.91 -51.21
C THR A 193 9.41 -2.69 -52.14
N GLN A 194 10.57 -2.06 -52.39
CA GLN A 194 10.69 -1.04 -53.44
C GLN A 194 10.18 -1.56 -54.79
N ALA A 195 10.40 -2.86 -55.07
CA ALA A 195 9.90 -3.51 -56.28
C ALA A 195 8.36 -3.45 -56.42
N ARG A 196 7.59 -3.60 -55.33
CA ARG A 196 6.13 -3.45 -55.37
C ARG A 196 5.72 -2.00 -55.61
N ILE A 197 6.40 -1.03 -55.01
CA ILE A 197 6.13 0.39 -55.27
C ILE A 197 6.45 0.76 -56.72
N ASP A 198 7.57 0.29 -57.25
CA ASP A 198 7.97 0.53 -58.65
C ASP A 198 7.01 -0.13 -59.64
N LEU A 199 6.46 -1.30 -59.29
CA LEU A 199 5.44 -1.96 -60.08
C LEU A 199 4.11 -1.18 -60.04
N LEU A 200 3.63 -0.80 -58.86
CA LEU A 200 2.39 -0.05 -58.70
C LEU A 200 2.48 1.33 -59.37
N THR A 201 3.66 1.99 -59.32
CA THR A 201 3.90 3.27 -60.00
C THR A 201 3.83 3.12 -61.51
N ARG A 202 4.40 2.03 -62.07
CA ARG A 202 4.29 1.71 -63.50
C ARG A 202 2.86 1.40 -63.93
N LEU A 203 2.16 0.55 -63.17
CA LEU A 203 0.76 0.23 -63.42
C LEU A 203 -0.14 1.48 -63.37
N PHE A 204 0.12 2.39 -62.43
CA PHE A 204 -0.60 3.66 -62.38
C PHE A 204 -0.38 4.51 -63.63
N ALA A 205 0.85 4.59 -64.14
CA ALA A 205 1.16 5.30 -65.37
C ALA A 205 0.49 4.67 -66.61
N GLU A 206 0.48 3.34 -66.71
CA GLU A 206 -0.19 2.59 -67.77
C GLU A 206 -1.71 2.83 -67.74
N TYR A 207 -2.36 2.68 -66.59
CA TYR A 207 -3.80 2.92 -66.45
C TYR A 207 -4.19 4.39 -66.63
N SER A 208 -3.29 5.32 -66.30
CA SER A 208 -3.47 6.74 -66.60
C SER A 208 -3.45 7.02 -68.10
N ALA A 209 -2.56 6.37 -68.84
CA ALA A 209 -2.51 6.46 -70.31
C ALA A 209 -3.75 5.84 -70.97
N GLU A 210 -4.28 4.75 -70.41
CA GLU A 210 -5.52 4.08 -70.84
C GLU A 210 -6.81 4.77 -70.36
N LYS A 211 -6.70 5.80 -69.50
CA LYS A 211 -7.82 6.49 -68.84
C LYS A 211 -8.75 5.56 -68.05
N ASN A 212 -8.19 4.49 -67.48
CA ASN A 212 -8.96 3.54 -66.67
C ASN A 212 -9.08 4.02 -65.21
N ILE A 213 -10.03 4.92 -64.97
CA ILE A 213 -10.23 5.61 -63.68
C ILE A 213 -10.37 4.61 -62.51
N SER A 214 -11.05 3.48 -62.71
CA SER A 214 -11.25 2.46 -61.66
C SER A 214 -9.92 1.81 -61.22
N MET A 215 -9.08 1.43 -62.20
CA MET A 215 -7.78 0.85 -61.92
C MET A 215 -6.79 1.89 -61.37
N MET A 216 -6.88 3.15 -61.81
CA MET A 216 -6.11 4.26 -61.26
C MET A 216 -6.38 4.45 -59.75
N ILE A 217 -7.64 4.55 -59.34
CA ILE A 217 -8.04 4.72 -57.93
C ILE A 217 -7.49 3.56 -57.09
N THR A 218 -7.69 2.32 -57.55
CA THR A 218 -7.24 1.11 -56.82
C THR A 218 -5.72 1.07 -56.71
N THR A 219 -5.00 1.44 -57.77
CA THR A 219 -3.53 1.45 -57.77
C THR A 219 -2.97 2.54 -56.85
N LEU A 220 -3.59 3.72 -56.82
CA LEU A 220 -3.22 4.81 -55.92
C LEU A 220 -3.48 4.46 -54.45
N GLN A 221 -4.59 3.77 -54.13
CA GLN A 221 -4.84 3.26 -52.77
C GLN A 221 -3.74 2.29 -52.33
N GLN A 222 -3.35 1.36 -53.22
CA GLN A 222 -2.28 0.39 -52.93
C GLN A 222 -0.91 1.06 -52.80
N LEU A 223 -0.62 2.11 -53.60
CA LEU A 223 0.56 2.96 -53.43
C LEU A 223 0.56 3.66 -52.07
N GLY A 224 -0.58 4.24 -51.68
CA GLY A 224 -0.78 4.86 -50.38
C GLY A 224 -0.45 3.91 -49.21
N VAL A 225 -1.02 2.70 -49.23
CA VAL A 225 -0.73 1.66 -48.22
C VAL A 225 0.74 1.25 -48.25
N ALA A 226 1.34 1.10 -49.43
CA ALA A 226 2.74 0.71 -49.57
C ALA A 226 3.69 1.79 -49.01
N TYR A 227 3.44 3.07 -49.30
CA TYR A 227 4.21 4.18 -48.74
C TYR A 227 4.02 4.30 -47.23
N TYR A 228 2.80 4.14 -46.72
CA TYR A 228 2.50 4.14 -45.28
C TYR A 228 3.31 3.08 -44.52
N ARG A 229 3.41 1.86 -45.08
CA ARG A 229 4.18 0.76 -44.49
C ARG A 229 5.68 1.00 -44.48
N ARG A 230 6.21 1.79 -45.41
CA ARG A 230 7.61 2.23 -45.41
C ARG A 230 7.87 3.44 -44.52
N GLY A 231 6.84 4.01 -43.90
CA GLY A 231 6.94 5.26 -43.16
C GLY A 231 7.08 6.50 -44.05
N GLU A 232 6.87 6.39 -45.36
CA GLU A 232 6.89 7.51 -46.31
C GLU A 232 5.53 8.25 -46.28
N LEU A 233 5.18 8.82 -45.12
CA LEU A 233 3.82 9.30 -44.81
C LEU A 233 3.32 10.39 -45.77
N GLN A 234 4.20 11.29 -46.23
CA GLN A 234 3.82 12.34 -47.17
C GLN A 234 3.42 11.79 -48.54
N LYS A 235 4.17 10.81 -49.08
CA LYS A 235 3.82 10.16 -50.35
C LYS A 235 2.58 9.29 -50.22
N ALA A 236 2.38 8.69 -49.05
CA ALA A 236 1.16 7.96 -48.73
C ALA A 236 -0.06 8.90 -48.76
N GLU A 237 0.03 10.05 -48.10
CA GLU A 237 -0.98 11.10 -48.09
C GLU A 237 -1.29 11.60 -49.51
N GLU A 238 -0.27 11.96 -50.29
CA GLU A 238 -0.43 12.44 -51.67
C GLU A 238 -1.17 11.41 -52.55
N SER A 239 -0.74 10.14 -52.50
CA SER A 239 -1.36 9.06 -53.29
C SER A 239 -2.83 8.83 -52.90
N LEU A 240 -3.14 8.91 -51.60
CA LEU A 240 -4.51 8.70 -51.09
C LEU A 240 -5.42 9.89 -51.36
N LEU A 241 -4.90 11.12 -51.30
CA LEU A 241 -5.66 12.32 -51.68
C LEU A 241 -5.97 12.32 -53.19
N GLU A 242 -5.03 11.86 -54.03
CA GLU A 242 -5.27 11.70 -55.46
C GLU A 242 -6.35 10.63 -55.74
N ALA A 243 -6.29 9.49 -55.03
CA ALA A 243 -7.33 8.46 -55.09
C ALA A 243 -8.70 8.99 -54.63
N TRP A 244 -8.73 9.80 -53.57
CA TRP A 244 -9.94 10.45 -53.07
C TRP A 244 -10.52 11.41 -54.12
N ASN A 245 -9.71 12.30 -54.69
CA ASN A 245 -10.17 13.28 -55.67
C ASN A 245 -10.76 12.63 -56.94
N LEU A 246 -10.18 11.50 -57.39
CA LEU A 246 -10.70 10.73 -58.53
C LEU A 246 -11.98 9.97 -58.21
N SER A 247 -12.15 9.50 -56.97
CA SER A 247 -13.31 8.70 -56.55
C SER A 247 -14.50 9.52 -56.06
N ASN A 248 -14.25 10.64 -55.35
CA ASN A 248 -15.25 11.51 -54.70
C ASN A 248 -16.44 11.91 -55.59
N PRO A 249 -16.27 12.34 -56.86
CA PRO A 249 -17.41 12.75 -57.70
C PRO A 249 -18.27 11.57 -58.21
N ILE A 250 -17.85 10.32 -58.01
CA ILE A 250 -18.51 9.12 -58.56
C ILE A 250 -19.36 8.44 -57.48
N THR A 251 -20.69 8.61 -57.54
CA THR A 251 -21.62 8.07 -56.53
C THR A 251 -21.62 6.55 -56.42
N SER A 252 -21.32 5.81 -57.50
CA SER A 252 -21.31 4.34 -57.50
C SER A 252 -20.09 3.72 -56.80
N LEU A 253 -19.12 4.52 -56.35
CA LEU A 253 -17.87 4.06 -55.73
C LEU A 253 -17.82 4.29 -54.20
N GLU A 254 -18.96 4.41 -53.52
CA GLU A 254 -18.99 4.66 -52.07
C GLU A 254 -18.13 3.70 -51.23
N PRO A 255 -18.13 2.37 -51.46
CA PRO A 255 -17.26 1.46 -50.70
C PRO A 255 -15.75 1.79 -50.85
N THR A 256 -15.34 2.19 -52.05
CA THR A 256 -13.96 2.58 -52.37
C THR A 256 -13.59 3.91 -51.73
N LYS A 257 -14.52 4.88 -51.73
CA LYS A 257 -14.35 6.19 -51.07
C LYS A 257 -14.10 6.03 -49.57
N VAL A 258 -14.93 5.23 -48.89
CA VAL A 258 -14.80 5.01 -47.45
C VAL A 258 -13.48 4.29 -47.12
N ALA A 259 -13.04 3.33 -47.94
CA ALA A 259 -11.75 2.66 -47.76
C ALA A 259 -10.54 3.62 -47.95
N THR A 260 -10.62 4.57 -48.88
CA THR A 260 -9.60 5.63 -49.02
C THR A 260 -9.54 6.50 -47.77
N LEU A 261 -10.69 6.94 -47.26
CA LEU A 261 -10.78 7.75 -46.06
C LEU A 261 -10.26 7.02 -44.82
N GLU A 262 -10.64 5.75 -44.62
CA GLU A 262 -10.10 4.91 -43.53
C GLU A 262 -8.57 4.90 -43.55
N THR A 263 -7.97 4.64 -44.72
CA THR A 263 -6.51 4.60 -44.88
C THR A 263 -5.88 5.96 -44.63
N LEU A 264 -6.49 7.04 -45.13
CA LEU A 264 -6.02 8.41 -44.93
C LEU A 264 -6.05 8.80 -43.44
N GLY A 265 -7.07 8.36 -42.69
CA GLY A 265 -7.13 8.52 -41.24
C GLY A 265 -5.93 7.87 -40.52
N TYR A 266 -5.53 6.66 -40.93
CA TYR A 266 -4.34 5.99 -40.38
C TYR A 266 -3.05 6.74 -40.71
N VAL A 267 -2.92 7.25 -41.96
CA VAL A 267 -1.77 8.08 -42.35
C VAL A 267 -1.70 9.34 -41.51
N TYR A 268 -2.82 10.05 -41.33
CA TYR A 268 -2.88 11.27 -40.53
C TYR A 268 -2.55 11.02 -39.06
N LYS A 269 -3.09 9.95 -38.44
CA LYS A 269 -2.72 9.59 -37.08
C LYS A 269 -1.21 9.34 -36.96
N LYS A 270 -0.62 8.53 -37.86
CA LYS A 270 0.82 8.22 -37.83
C LYS A 270 1.69 9.46 -38.10
N ALA A 271 1.17 10.41 -38.89
CA ALA A 271 1.79 11.71 -39.14
C ALA A 271 1.54 12.74 -38.01
N LYS A 272 0.88 12.36 -36.91
CA LYS A 272 0.49 13.22 -35.78
C LYS A 272 -0.45 14.39 -36.18
N LYS A 273 -1.18 14.25 -37.28
CA LYS A 273 -2.21 15.17 -37.78
C LYS A 273 -3.59 14.78 -37.21
N TYR A 274 -3.78 15.00 -35.92
CA TYR A 274 -4.91 14.43 -35.17
C TYR A 274 -6.27 15.06 -35.51
N GLU A 275 -6.34 16.37 -35.82
CA GLU A 275 -7.56 17.04 -36.29
C GLU A 275 -8.07 16.47 -37.61
N GLU A 276 -7.16 16.26 -38.56
CA GLU A 276 -7.48 15.69 -39.85
C GLU A 276 -7.90 14.22 -39.69
N ALA A 277 -7.20 13.44 -38.85
CA ALA A 277 -7.59 12.08 -38.53
C ALA A 277 -8.99 11.99 -37.90
N GLU A 278 -9.29 12.84 -36.90
CA GLU A 278 -10.62 12.93 -36.26
C GLU A 278 -11.71 13.22 -37.29
N THR A 279 -11.50 14.24 -38.13
CA THR A 279 -12.47 14.64 -39.16
C THR A 279 -12.75 13.51 -40.13
N ILE A 280 -11.71 12.82 -40.58
CA ILE A 280 -11.82 11.70 -41.53
C ILE A 280 -12.54 10.52 -40.89
N TYR A 281 -12.21 10.14 -39.66
CA TYR A 281 -12.90 9.03 -38.98
C TYR A 281 -14.38 9.36 -38.67
N GLN A 282 -14.71 10.60 -38.31
CA GLN A 282 -16.11 11.04 -38.17
C GLN A 282 -16.88 10.95 -39.50
N GLN A 283 -16.25 11.29 -40.63
CA GLN A 283 -16.86 11.10 -41.96
C GLN A 283 -17.10 9.62 -42.28
N VAL A 284 -16.16 8.74 -41.95
CA VAL A 284 -16.31 7.29 -42.13
C VAL A 284 -17.46 6.74 -41.27
N LEU A 285 -17.61 7.22 -40.02
CA LEU A 285 -18.69 6.84 -39.10
C LEU A 285 -20.08 7.36 -39.51
N ASN A 286 -20.19 8.25 -40.50
CA ASN A 286 -21.48 8.60 -41.10
C ASN A 286 -21.97 7.54 -42.12
N VAL A 287 -21.06 6.72 -42.63
CA VAL A 287 -21.36 5.66 -43.63
C VAL A 287 -21.39 4.28 -43.00
N TYR A 288 -20.47 3.99 -42.08
CA TYR A 288 -20.51 2.82 -41.23
C TYR A 288 -21.35 3.12 -40.01
N SER A 289 -22.35 2.29 -39.70
CA SER A 289 -23.16 2.42 -38.49
C SER A 289 -23.19 1.12 -37.72
N GLU A 290 -23.59 1.16 -36.45
CA GLU A 290 -23.75 -0.03 -35.61
C GLU A 290 -24.62 -1.11 -36.30
N GLN A 291 -25.67 -0.69 -37.00
CA GLN A 291 -26.59 -1.57 -37.73
C GLN A 291 -26.06 -2.01 -39.11
N LYS A 292 -25.13 -1.25 -39.70
CA LYS A 292 -24.63 -1.45 -41.07
C LYS A 292 -23.11 -1.38 -41.09
N PHE A 293 -22.48 -2.53 -41.35
CA PHE A 293 -21.02 -2.73 -41.25
C PHE A 293 -20.49 -2.65 -39.80
N SER A 294 -21.19 -3.27 -38.85
CA SER A 294 -20.90 -3.26 -37.40
C SER A 294 -19.42 -3.47 -37.05
N GLN A 295 -18.75 -4.48 -37.63
CA GLN A 295 -17.33 -4.74 -37.37
C GLN A 295 -16.42 -3.59 -37.83
N LYS A 296 -16.71 -2.98 -38.99
CA LYS A 296 -15.93 -1.85 -39.51
C LYS A 296 -16.21 -0.59 -38.70
N TRP A 297 -17.46 -0.38 -38.29
CA TRP A 297 -17.82 0.71 -37.40
C TRP A 297 -17.05 0.63 -36.07
N ALA A 298 -17.00 -0.54 -35.43
CA ALA A 298 -16.25 -0.76 -34.20
C ALA A 298 -14.74 -0.53 -34.36
N LYS A 299 -14.17 -0.95 -35.51
CA LYS A 299 -12.76 -0.69 -35.86
C LYS A 299 -12.44 0.80 -35.88
N ILE A 300 -13.31 1.58 -36.52
CA ILE A 300 -13.15 3.03 -36.65
C ILE A 300 -13.39 3.72 -35.31
N GLN A 301 -14.34 3.24 -34.50
CA GLN A 301 -14.51 3.73 -33.12
C GLN A 301 -13.23 3.52 -32.29
N ASN A 302 -12.64 2.33 -32.30
CA ASN A 302 -11.38 2.08 -31.61
C ASN A 302 -10.22 2.95 -32.16
N SER A 303 -10.17 3.13 -33.49
CA SER A 303 -9.15 3.98 -34.13
C SER A 303 -9.31 5.46 -33.76
N LEU A 304 -10.55 5.96 -33.71
CA LEU A 304 -10.88 7.32 -33.28
C LEU A 304 -10.61 7.52 -31.78
N GLY A 305 -10.90 6.51 -30.95
CA GLY A 305 -10.53 6.52 -29.54
C GLY A 305 -9.03 6.70 -29.34
N ASN A 306 -8.21 6.00 -30.13
CA ASN A 306 -6.76 6.17 -30.12
C ASN A 306 -6.31 7.56 -30.60
N VAL A 307 -7.00 8.17 -31.58
CA VAL A 307 -6.73 9.56 -31.96
C VAL A 307 -6.98 10.50 -30.79
N TYR A 308 -8.09 10.31 -30.06
CA TYR A 308 -8.38 11.14 -28.88
C TYR A 308 -7.39 10.92 -27.73
N LEU A 309 -6.83 9.72 -27.55
CA LEU A 309 -5.75 9.49 -26.57
C LEU A 309 -4.51 10.32 -26.87
N ASP A 310 -4.11 10.33 -28.15
CA ASP A 310 -2.87 10.98 -28.59
C ASP A 310 -3.03 12.50 -28.83
N LYS A 311 -4.27 12.98 -28.94
CA LYS A 311 -4.59 14.38 -29.26
C LYS A 311 -4.41 15.31 -28.07
N ASN A 312 -3.35 16.09 -28.11
CA ASN A 312 -3.06 17.13 -27.10
C ASN A 312 -3.76 18.48 -27.37
N GLN A 313 -4.33 18.71 -28.56
CA GLN A 313 -5.08 19.94 -28.84
C GLN A 313 -6.49 19.92 -28.24
N GLY A 314 -6.93 21.06 -27.67
CA GLY A 314 -8.21 21.19 -26.99
C GLY A 314 -8.14 20.77 -25.51
N SER A 315 -9.28 20.48 -24.89
CA SER A 315 -9.33 20.00 -23.51
C SER A 315 -8.90 18.52 -23.46
N LYS A 316 -7.68 18.24 -22.98
CA LYS A 316 -7.16 16.87 -22.81
C LYS A 316 -8.11 16.00 -21.99
N ALA A 317 -8.73 16.59 -20.96
CA ALA A 317 -9.73 15.91 -20.14
C ALA A 317 -10.95 15.47 -20.97
N ASP A 318 -11.46 16.32 -21.86
CA ASP A 318 -12.58 15.95 -22.74
C ASP A 318 -12.18 14.93 -23.81
N ASN A 319 -10.96 15.04 -24.35
CA ASN A 319 -10.45 14.05 -25.31
C ASN A 319 -10.37 12.66 -24.67
N LEU A 320 -9.89 12.55 -23.44
CA LEU A 320 -9.83 11.28 -22.71
C LEU A 320 -11.23 10.68 -22.46
N GLU A 321 -12.23 11.49 -22.11
CA GLU A 321 -13.62 10.99 -21.97
C GLU A 321 -14.19 10.53 -23.32
N ARG A 322 -13.86 11.23 -24.42
CA ARG A 322 -14.27 10.81 -25.77
C ARG A 322 -13.58 9.51 -26.18
N ALA A 323 -12.31 9.34 -25.85
CA ALA A 323 -11.58 8.10 -26.09
C ALA A 323 -12.25 6.92 -25.39
N ILE A 324 -12.55 7.06 -24.10
CA ILE A 324 -13.26 6.06 -23.29
C ILE A 324 -14.62 5.73 -23.93
N SER A 325 -15.39 6.75 -24.34
CA SER A 325 -16.67 6.55 -25.01
C SER A 325 -16.52 5.76 -26.31
N CYS A 326 -15.53 6.08 -27.15
CA CYS A 326 -15.25 5.37 -28.39
C CYS A 326 -14.86 3.90 -28.15
N PHE A 327 -14.05 3.61 -27.13
CA PHE A 327 -13.69 2.23 -26.78
C PHE A 327 -14.90 1.44 -26.27
N TYR A 328 -15.77 2.04 -25.45
CA TYR A 328 -17.02 1.38 -25.06
C TYR A 328 -17.93 1.09 -26.25
N SER A 329 -18.08 2.03 -27.19
CA SER A 329 -18.81 1.77 -28.44
C SER A 329 -18.20 0.64 -29.26
N ALA A 330 -16.87 0.54 -29.34
CA ALA A 330 -16.22 -0.59 -30.02
C ALA A 330 -16.48 -1.93 -29.31
N LEU A 331 -16.50 -1.95 -27.97
CA LEU A 331 -16.76 -3.14 -27.15
C LEU A 331 -18.23 -3.63 -27.22
N GLU A 332 -19.17 -2.84 -27.72
CA GLU A 332 -20.54 -3.32 -28.02
C GLU A 332 -20.56 -4.35 -29.15
N VAL A 333 -19.57 -4.30 -30.05
CA VAL A 333 -19.45 -5.22 -31.20
C VAL A 333 -18.32 -6.21 -30.98
N TYR A 334 -17.15 -5.75 -30.55
CA TYR A 334 -16.03 -6.63 -30.23
C TYR A 334 -16.30 -7.30 -28.89
N THR A 335 -16.81 -8.53 -28.91
CA THR A 335 -16.92 -9.38 -27.71
C THR A 335 -15.78 -10.38 -27.66
N ARG A 336 -15.48 -10.89 -26.46
CA ARG A 336 -14.43 -11.89 -26.25
C ARG A 336 -14.64 -13.16 -27.10
N GLU A 337 -15.88 -13.60 -27.28
CA GLU A 337 -16.20 -14.83 -27.99
C GLU A 337 -16.10 -14.65 -29.51
N SER A 338 -16.54 -13.50 -30.03
CA SER A 338 -16.68 -13.27 -31.47
C SER A 338 -15.43 -12.63 -32.08
N PHE A 339 -14.74 -11.77 -31.32
CA PHE A 339 -13.58 -10.99 -31.74
C PHE A 339 -12.54 -10.91 -30.62
N PRO A 340 -11.98 -12.05 -30.16
CA PRO A 340 -11.12 -12.10 -28.98
C PRO A 340 -9.92 -11.15 -29.06
N SER A 341 -9.27 -11.07 -30.22
CA SER A 341 -8.07 -10.24 -30.41
C SER A 341 -8.42 -8.75 -30.40
N GLU A 342 -9.45 -8.33 -31.14
CA GLU A 342 -9.88 -6.93 -31.19
C GLU A 342 -10.49 -6.47 -29.87
N TRP A 343 -11.19 -7.35 -29.16
CA TRP A 343 -11.66 -7.10 -27.80
C TRP A 343 -10.48 -6.86 -26.85
N ALA A 344 -9.47 -7.73 -26.85
CA ALA A 344 -8.29 -7.57 -26.00
C ALA A 344 -7.46 -6.32 -26.31
N MET A 345 -7.35 -5.94 -27.60
CA MET A 345 -6.75 -4.66 -28.01
C MET A 345 -7.53 -3.49 -27.42
N THR A 346 -8.85 -3.52 -27.56
CA THR A 346 -9.72 -2.42 -27.10
C THR A 346 -9.67 -2.30 -25.57
N GLN A 347 -9.58 -3.42 -24.85
CA GLN A 347 -9.36 -3.42 -23.39
C GLN A 347 -8.00 -2.82 -23.01
N ASN A 348 -6.91 -3.17 -23.70
CA ASN A 348 -5.61 -2.51 -23.45
C ASN A 348 -5.68 -1.00 -23.71
N ASN A 349 -6.33 -0.56 -24.79
CA ASN A 349 -6.47 0.87 -25.10
C ASN A 349 -7.33 1.60 -24.06
N LEU A 350 -8.39 0.95 -23.57
CA LEU A 350 -9.20 1.46 -22.46
C LEU A 350 -8.37 1.56 -21.18
N GLY A 351 -7.47 0.61 -20.93
CA GLY A 351 -6.49 0.68 -19.85
C GLY A 351 -5.60 1.92 -19.94
N VAL A 352 -5.05 2.19 -21.13
CA VAL A 352 -4.25 3.41 -21.37
C VAL A 352 -5.08 4.68 -21.16
N ALA A 353 -6.35 4.69 -21.58
CA ALA A 353 -7.24 5.82 -21.39
C ALA A 353 -7.51 6.11 -19.91
N TYR A 354 -7.78 5.07 -19.12
CA TYR A 354 -7.98 5.19 -17.68
C TYR A 354 -6.70 5.58 -16.96
N SER A 355 -5.55 5.00 -17.29
CA SER A 355 -4.24 5.38 -16.75
C SER A 355 -3.90 6.86 -16.99
N ASN A 356 -4.50 7.50 -18.00
CA ASN A 356 -4.26 8.92 -18.32
C ASN A 356 -5.43 9.84 -17.95
N ARG A 357 -6.54 9.30 -17.43
CA ARG A 357 -7.78 10.03 -17.21
C ARG A 357 -7.62 11.12 -16.13
N ILE A 358 -7.96 12.36 -16.51
CA ILE A 358 -7.84 13.55 -15.65
C ILE A 358 -9.06 13.72 -14.73
N ARG A 359 -10.26 13.34 -15.19
CA ARG A 359 -11.50 13.46 -14.40
C ARG A 359 -11.67 12.27 -13.44
N GLY A 360 -12.32 12.52 -12.32
CA GLY A 360 -12.53 11.52 -11.27
C GLY A 360 -11.29 11.35 -10.38
N GLU A 361 -11.38 10.45 -9.41
CA GLU A 361 -10.29 10.17 -8.48
C GLU A 361 -9.15 9.41 -9.18
N ARG A 362 -7.91 9.91 -9.03
CA ARG A 362 -6.72 9.31 -9.67
C ARG A 362 -6.54 7.84 -9.30
N ALA A 363 -6.75 7.52 -8.02
CA ALA A 363 -6.63 6.16 -7.51
C ALA A 363 -7.59 5.20 -8.21
N GLU A 364 -8.81 5.64 -8.53
CA GLU A 364 -9.83 4.81 -9.19
C GLU A 364 -9.55 4.59 -10.67
N ASN A 365 -9.10 5.65 -11.34
CA ASN A 365 -8.70 5.59 -12.73
C ASN A 365 -7.57 4.55 -12.93
N LEU A 366 -6.62 4.46 -12.01
CA LEU A 366 -5.56 3.45 -12.04
C LEU A 366 -6.08 2.02 -11.85
N GLU A 367 -7.04 1.80 -10.94
CA GLU A 367 -7.66 0.48 -10.76
C GLU A 367 -8.46 0.04 -12.00
N LEU A 368 -9.18 0.97 -12.64
CA LEU A 368 -9.87 0.71 -13.91
C LEU A 368 -8.86 0.32 -15.01
N ALA A 369 -7.70 0.97 -15.03
CA ALA A 369 -6.66 0.66 -15.99
C ALA A 369 -6.08 -0.75 -15.79
N ILE A 370 -5.71 -1.08 -14.56
CA ILE A 370 -5.18 -2.40 -14.18
C ILE A 370 -6.18 -3.50 -14.55
N ALA A 371 -7.46 -3.30 -14.26
CA ALA A 371 -8.51 -4.25 -14.63
C ALA A 371 -8.59 -4.45 -16.15
N ALA A 372 -8.56 -3.37 -16.93
CA ALA A 372 -8.63 -3.45 -18.39
C ALA A 372 -7.39 -4.13 -19.01
N TYR A 373 -6.19 -3.90 -18.46
CA TYR A 373 -4.98 -4.61 -18.87
C TYR A 373 -5.05 -6.11 -18.54
N ASN A 374 -5.53 -6.47 -17.34
CA ASN A 374 -5.70 -7.88 -16.97
C ASN A 374 -6.71 -8.59 -17.89
N LEU A 375 -7.84 -7.95 -18.23
CA LEU A 375 -8.80 -8.47 -19.21
C LEU A 375 -8.14 -8.71 -20.58
N SER A 376 -7.27 -7.80 -21.03
CA SER A 376 -6.51 -7.97 -22.28
C SER A 376 -5.57 -9.18 -22.22
N LEU A 377 -4.89 -9.41 -21.09
CA LEU A 377 -3.95 -10.53 -20.87
C LEU A 377 -4.64 -11.90 -20.78
N GLU A 378 -5.96 -11.96 -20.67
CA GLU A 378 -6.69 -13.23 -20.74
C GLU A 378 -6.77 -13.82 -22.17
N VAL A 379 -6.55 -12.98 -23.18
CA VAL A 379 -6.51 -13.39 -24.59
C VAL A 379 -5.09 -13.26 -25.13
N TYR A 380 -4.45 -12.13 -24.87
CA TYR A 380 -3.04 -11.94 -25.21
C TYR A 380 -2.21 -12.75 -24.24
N THR A 381 -1.67 -13.87 -24.73
CA THR A 381 -0.74 -14.72 -23.98
C THR A 381 0.61 -14.72 -24.67
N ARG A 382 1.66 -15.04 -23.92
CA ARG A 382 3.03 -15.12 -24.46
C ARG A 382 3.13 -16.02 -25.70
N ASP A 383 2.36 -17.11 -25.77
CA ASP A 383 2.47 -18.08 -26.87
C ASP A 383 1.64 -17.72 -28.11
N SER A 384 0.47 -17.07 -27.93
CA SER A 384 -0.46 -16.75 -29.02
C SER A 384 -0.30 -15.33 -29.59
N PHE A 385 0.08 -14.37 -28.74
CA PHE A 385 0.22 -12.95 -29.05
C PHE A 385 1.40 -12.36 -28.27
N PRO A 386 2.65 -12.82 -28.53
CA PRO A 386 3.81 -12.46 -27.73
C PRO A 386 4.04 -10.95 -27.66
N TYR A 387 3.89 -10.24 -28.78
CA TYR A 387 4.11 -8.81 -28.87
C TYR A 387 3.07 -8.03 -28.07
N GLU A 388 1.79 -8.30 -28.28
CA GLU A 388 0.69 -7.61 -27.59
C GLU A 388 0.67 -7.96 -26.10
N TRP A 389 1.00 -9.21 -25.74
CA TRP A 389 1.17 -9.61 -24.35
C TRP A 389 2.27 -8.79 -23.66
N ALA A 390 3.44 -8.66 -24.28
CA ALA A 390 4.54 -7.88 -23.72
C ALA A 390 4.22 -6.38 -23.62
N MET A 391 3.48 -5.83 -24.59
CA MET A 391 2.97 -4.46 -24.55
C MET A 391 2.06 -4.26 -23.33
N THR A 392 1.07 -5.13 -23.18
CA THR A 392 0.10 -5.06 -22.09
C THR A 392 0.78 -5.27 -20.73
N GLN A 393 1.77 -6.15 -20.63
CA GLN A 393 2.58 -6.32 -19.41
C GLN A 393 3.36 -5.05 -19.05
N ASN A 394 3.99 -4.37 -20.02
CA ASN A 394 4.66 -3.10 -19.75
C ASN A 394 3.67 -2.02 -19.28
N ASN A 395 2.51 -1.91 -19.93
CA ASN A 395 1.47 -0.97 -19.54
C ASN A 395 0.91 -1.26 -18.14
N LEU A 396 0.70 -2.53 -17.82
CA LEU A 396 0.30 -2.99 -16.51
C LEU A 396 1.37 -2.67 -15.45
N GLY A 397 2.65 -2.82 -15.79
CA GLY A 397 3.77 -2.40 -14.95
C GLY A 397 3.71 -0.90 -14.60
N ASN A 398 3.45 -0.04 -15.60
CA ASN A 398 3.27 1.40 -15.36
C ASN A 398 2.08 1.67 -14.43
N ALA A 399 0.96 0.99 -14.65
CA ALA A 399 -0.23 1.17 -13.80
C ALA A 399 0.00 0.71 -12.35
N TYR A 400 0.72 -0.40 -12.13
CA TYR A 400 1.15 -0.82 -10.79
C TYR A 400 2.15 0.17 -10.17
N SER A 401 3.09 0.70 -10.97
CA SER A 401 4.05 1.70 -10.51
C SER A 401 3.39 3.01 -10.09
N ASP A 402 2.26 3.38 -10.69
CA ASP A 402 1.49 4.58 -10.33
C ASP A 402 0.41 4.31 -9.27
N ARG A 403 0.12 3.03 -8.99
CA ARG A 403 -0.99 2.60 -8.14
C ARG A 403 -0.91 3.22 -6.74
N ILE A 404 -1.98 3.93 -6.39
CA ILE A 404 -2.13 4.63 -5.10
C ILE A 404 -2.65 3.69 -4.01
N ARG A 405 -3.53 2.74 -4.36
CA ARG A 405 -4.14 1.80 -3.39
C ARG A 405 -3.24 0.60 -3.10
N GLY A 406 -3.38 -0.01 -1.91
CA GLY A 406 -2.55 -1.12 -1.45
C GLY A 406 -1.18 -0.67 -0.92
N GLU A 407 -0.36 -1.61 -0.46
CA GLU A 407 0.98 -1.28 0.01
C GLU A 407 1.88 -0.84 -1.16
N ARG A 408 2.45 0.37 -1.04
CA ARG A 408 3.35 0.94 -2.06
C ARG A 408 4.50 0.00 -2.41
N ALA A 409 5.06 -0.69 -1.41
CA ALA A 409 6.14 -1.64 -1.59
C ALA A 409 5.72 -2.83 -2.46
N GLU A 410 4.51 -3.35 -2.27
CA GLU A 410 3.99 -4.48 -3.06
C GLU A 410 3.64 -4.06 -4.48
N ASN A 411 3.03 -2.89 -4.65
CA ASN A 411 2.72 -2.33 -5.97
C ASN A 411 3.99 -2.20 -6.84
N LEU A 412 5.09 -1.74 -6.25
CA LEU A 412 6.37 -1.64 -6.94
C LEU A 412 6.96 -3.01 -7.31
N GLU A 413 6.82 -4.03 -6.46
CA GLU A 413 7.24 -5.39 -6.84
C GLU A 413 6.38 -5.95 -7.97
N LEU A 414 5.07 -5.71 -7.97
CA LEU A 414 4.19 -6.11 -9.08
C LEU A 414 4.58 -5.42 -10.39
N ALA A 415 4.91 -4.12 -10.33
CA ALA A 415 5.42 -3.38 -11.48
C ALA A 415 6.70 -3.99 -12.03
N ILE A 416 7.68 -4.26 -11.16
CA ILE A 416 8.96 -4.90 -11.52
C ILE A 416 8.73 -6.27 -12.18
N VAL A 417 7.81 -7.09 -11.64
CA VAL A 417 7.46 -8.38 -12.25
C VAL A 417 6.88 -8.19 -13.65
N ALA A 418 5.92 -7.28 -13.82
CA ALA A 418 5.28 -7.04 -15.11
C ALA A 418 6.27 -6.53 -16.18
N TYR A 419 7.19 -5.63 -15.82
CA TYR A 419 8.25 -5.19 -16.74
C TYR A 419 9.20 -6.34 -17.11
N ASN A 420 9.61 -7.16 -16.15
CA ASN A 420 10.46 -8.32 -16.44
C ASN A 420 9.77 -9.34 -17.36
N LEU A 421 8.46 -9.56 -17.19
CA LEU A 421 7.66 -10.38 -18.10
C LEU A 421 7.65 -9.80 -19.52
N SER A 422 7.46 -8.49 -19.66
CA SER A 422 7.53 -7.80 -20.96
C SER A 422 8.90 -8.00 -21.64
N LEU A 423 9.99 -7.93 -20.87
CA LEU A 423 11.37 -8.14 -21.34
C LEU A 423 11.70 -9.60 -21.75
N GLU A 424 10.82 -10.57 -21.48
CA GLU A 424 10.97 -11.94 -22.03
C GLU A 424 10.74 -11.99 -23.55
N VAL A 425 9.93 -11.06 -24.08
CA VAL A 425 9.62 -10.99 -25.52
C VAL A 425 10.30 -9.78 -26.15
N TYR A 426 10.20 -8.61 -25.52
CA TYR A 426 10.92 -7.43 -25.95
C TYR A 426 12.38 -7.64 -25.65
N THR A 427 13.16 -7.90 -26.70
CA THR A 427 14.61 -8.01 -26.63
C THR A 427 15.23 -6.91 -27.48
N ARG A 428 16.49 -6.57 -27.19
CA ARG A 428 17.23 -5.56 -27.95
C ARG A 428 17.28 -5.86 -29.46
N ASP A 429 17.27 -7.13 -29.85
CA ASP A 429 17.39 -7.52 -31.26
C ASP A 429 16.02 -7.59 -31.98
N SER A 430 14.98 -8.07 -31.31
CA SER A 430 13.66 -8.30 -31.92
C SER A 430 12.76 -7.05 -31.88
N PHE A 431 12.88 -6.25 -30.81
CA PHE A 431 12.02 -5.10 -30.50
C PHE A 431 12.84 -4.01 -29.76
N PRO A 432 13.86 -3.41 -30.41
CA PRO A 432 14.81 -2.53 -29.74
C PRO A 432 14.15 -1.34 -29.03
N SER A 433 13.15 -0.71 -29.67
CA SER A 433 12.47 0.47 -29.14
C SER A 433 11.64 0.12 -27.90
N GLU A 434 10.82 -0.93 -27.99
CA GLU A 434 9.97 -1.38 -26.89
C GLU A 434 10.80 -1.92 -25.73
N TRP A 435 11.90 -2.63 -26.02
CA TRP A 435 12.86 -3.07 -25.01
C TRP A 435 13.45 -1.88 -24.25
N ALA A 436 13.90 -0.84 -24.96
CA ALA A 436 14.46 0.36 -24.33
C ALA A 436 13.42 1.13 -23.50
N MET A 437 12.17 1.20 -23.95
CA MET A 437 11.05 1.75 -23.18
C MET A 437 10.86 0.99 -21.86
N THR A 438 10.75 -0.34 -21.93
CA THR A 438 10.53 -1.18 -20.75
C THR A 438 11.70 -1.11 -19.79
N GLN A 439 12.95 -1.04 -20.28
CA GLN A 439 14.13 -0.80 -19.44
C GLN A 439 14.07 0.55 -18.71
N ASN A 440 13.64 1.62 -19.38
CA ASN A 440 13.44 2.92 -18.73
C ASN A 440 12.37 2.85 -17.63
N ASN A 441 11.24 2.18 -17.88
CA ASN A 441 10.17 2.04 -16.89
C ASN A 441 10.58 1.16 -15.70
N LEU A 442 11.33 0.08 -15.96
CA LEU A 442 11.94 -0.76 -14.93
C LEU A 442 12.95 0.02 -14.09
N GLY A 443 13.70 0.94 -14.71
CA GLY A 443 14.58 1.87 -14.01
C GLY A 443 13.84 2.76 -13.01
N ASN A 444 12.68 3.31 -13.40
CA ASN A 444 11.84 4.11 -12.51
C ASN A 444 11.35 3.27 -11.31
N ALA A 445 10.85 2.07 -11.57
CA ALA A 445 10.38 1.19 -10.51
C ALA A 445 11.50 0.74 -9.55
N TYR A 446 12.72 0.49 -10.04
CA TYR A 446 13.86 0.23 -9.17
C TYR A 446 14.28 1.46 -8.37
N SER A 447 14.25 2.66 -8.95
CA SER A 447 14.56 3.90 -8.23
C SER A 447 13.62 4.12 -7.04
N ASP A 448 12.34 3.77 -7.20
CA ASP A 448 11.30 3.98 -6.19
C ASP A 448 11.11 2.76 -5.27
N ARG A 449 11.76 1.64 -5.57
CA ARG A 449 11.62 0.36 -4.85
C ARG A 449 11.95 0.48 -3.36
N ILE A 450 10.98 0.11 -2.53
CA ILE A 450 11.06 0.17 -1.07
C ILE A 450 11.75 -1.08 -0.48
N ARG A 451 11.50 -2.28 -1.05
CA ARG A 451 12.11 -3.53 -0.55
C ARG A 451 13.56 -3.66 -0.99
N GLY A 452 14.37 -4.30 -0.14
CA GLY A 452 15.81 -4.49 -0.37
C GLY A 452 16.66 -3.29 0.04
N GLU A 453 17.96 -3.34 -0.23
CA GLU A 453 18.85 -2.24 0.09
C GLU A 453 18.68 -1.08 -0.91
N LYS A 454 18.33 0.12 -0.41
CA LYS A 454 18.13 1.32 -1.24
C LYS A 454 19.32 1.63 -2.16
N ALA A 455 20.54 1.40 -1.68
CA ALA A 455 21.75 1.62 -2.47
C ALA A 455 21.83 0.66 -3.68
N GLU A 456 21.40 -0.60 -3.53
CA GLU A 456 21.39 -1.58 -4.62
C GLU A 456 20.29 -1.29 -5.62
N ASN A 457 19.09 -0.94 -5.13
CA ASN A 457 17.95 -0.57 -5.96
C ASN A 457 18.30 0.60 -6.91
N LEU A 458 19.01 1.62 -6.41
CA LEU A 458 19.45 2.74 -7.24
C LEU A 458 20.50 2.35 -8.29
N GLU A 459 21.40 1.41 -8.00
CA GLU A 459 22.33 0.90 -9.04
C GLU A 459 21.58 0.11 -10.12
N LEU A 460 20.58 -0.70 -9.75
CA LEU A 460 19.72 -1.39 -10.72
C LEU A 460 18.99 -0.40 -11.62
N ALA A 461 18.47 0.69 -11.05
CA ALA A 461 17.83 1.77 -11.81
C ALA A 461 18.80 2.39 -12.84
N ILE A 462 20.01 2.75 -12.40
CA ILE A 462 21.04 3.33 -13.27
C ILE A 462 21.42 2.37 -14.40
N VAL A 463 21.54 1.07 -14.11
CA VAL A 463 21.80 0.05 -15.14
C VAL A 463 20.67 0.02 -16.17
N ALA A 464 19.42 -0.03 -15.72
CA ALA A 464 18.26 -0.10 -16.62
C ALA A 464 18.14 1.15 -17.53
N TYR A 465 18.37 2.36 -17.00
CA TYR A 465 18.40 3.57 -17.84
C TYR A 465 19.55 3.54 -18.85
N ASN A 466 20.75 3.11 -18.45
CA ASN A 466 21.87 3.01 -19.38
C ASN A 466 21.61 2.00 -20.50
N LEU A 467 20.94 0.88 -20.20
CA LEU A 467 20.49 -0.09 -21.20
C LEU A 467 19.50 0.54 -22.19
N SER A 468 18.54 1.32 -21.70
CA SER A 468 17.62 2.08 -22.56
C SER A 468 18.35 3.05 -23.51
N LEU A 469 19.37 3.75 -23.00
CA LEU A 469 20.21 4.68 -23.77
C LEU A 469 21.15 4.00 -24.79
N GLU A 470 21.25 2.66 -24.82
CA GLU A 470 21.94 1.96 -25.92
C GLU A 470 21.13 2.02 -27.23
N VAL A 471 19.81 2.15 -27.15
CA VAL A 471 18.90 2.21 -28.32
C VAL A 471 18.36 3.60 -28.52
N TYR A 472 17.87 4.24 -27.45
CA TYR A 472 17.46 5.63 -27.51
C TYR A 472 18.70 6.49 -27.58
N THR A 473 18.87 7.19 -28.69
CA THR A 473 20.00 8.09 -28.92
C THR A 473 19.49 9.47 -29.28
N ARG A 474 20.37 10.48 -29.25
CA ARG A 474 19.96 11.82 -29.65
C ARG A 474 19.55 11.89 -31.13
N ASP A 475 20.16 11.08 -32.00
CA ASP A 475 19.86 11.09 -33.43
C ASP A 475 18.63 10.25 -33.79
N SER A 476 18.29 9.26 -32.95
CA SER A 476 17.13 8.38 -33.11
C SER A 476 16.38 8.21 -31.80
N PHE A 477 15.09 8.53 -31.76
CA PHE A 477 14.27 8.57 -30.53
C PHE A 477 14.69 9.71 -29.59
N HIS A 478 14.91 10.91 -30.14
CA HIS A 478 15.40 12.08 -29.39
C HIS A 478 14.51 12.46 -28.20
N TYR A 479 13.18 12.32 -28.34
CA TYR A 479 12.22 12.59 -27.27
C TYR A 479 12.41 11.59 -26.12
N GLU A 480 12.39 10.30 -26.41
CA GLU A 480 12.56 9.23 -25.42
C GLU A 480 13.94 9.27 -24.77
N TRP A 481 14.99 9.53 -25.55
CA TRP A 481 16.36 9.73 -25.07
C TRP A 481 16.43 10.86 -24.03
N ALA A 482 15.80 12.00 -24.29
CA ALA A 482 15.77 13.11 -23.34
C ALA A 482 15.00 12.75 -22.06
N GLY A 483 13.91 11.99 -22.16
CA GLY A 483 13.18 11.46 -21.02
C GLY A 483 14.04 10.53 -20.15
N THR A 484 14.75 9.59 -20.78
CA THR A 484 15.64 8.67 -20.07
C THR A 484 16.84 9.38 -19.44
N GLN A 485 17.40 10.41 -20.08
CA GLN A 485 18.43 11.25 -19.47
C GLN A 485 17.92 11.97 -18.22
N ASN A 486 16.69 12.50 -18.24
CA ASN A 486 16.08 13.10 -17.05
C ASN A 486 15.90 12.09 -15.92
N ASN A 487 15.43 10.87 -16.21
CA ASN A 487 15.26 9.82 -15.19
C ASN A 487 16.60 9.32 -14.64
N LEU A 488 17.61 9.18 -15.49
CA LEU A 488 18.98 8.88 -15.08
C LEU A 488 19.55 9.99 -14.18
N GLY A 489 19.26 11.25 -14.50
CA GLY A 489 19.58 12.38 -13.64
C GLY A 489 18.97 12.27 -12.25
N ASN A 490 17.69 11.88 -12.15
CA ASN A 490 17.01 11.64 -10.87
C ASN A 490 17.69 10.52 -10.07
N ALA A 491 18.06 9.42 -10.72
CA ALA A 491 18.75 8.32 -10.05
C ALA A 491 20.16 8.69 -9.59
N TYR A 492 20.94 9.44 -10.38
CA TYR A 492 22.22 9.98 -9.94
C TYR A 492 22.07 10.96 -8.77
N ASN A 493 21.04 11.79 -8.78
CA ASN A 493 20.75 12.66 -7.64
C ASN A 493 20.39 11.85 -6.38
N LYS A 494 19.73 10.69 -6.48
CA LYS A 494 19.44 9.86 -5.29
C LYS A 494 20.56 8.88 -4.93
N ARG A 495 21.58 8.71 -5.78
CA ARG A 495 22.60 7.65 -5.68
C ARG A 495 23.44 7.73 -4.40
N ILE A 496 23.47 6.61 -3.68
CA ILE A 496 24.17 6.45 -2.38
C ILE A 496 25.63 6.03 -2.56
N ARG A 497 25.94 5.16 -3.54
CA ARG A 497 27.31 4.68 -3.78
C ARG A 497 28.16 5.72 -4.52
N GLY A 498 29.46 5.73 -4.23
CA GLY A 498 30.41 6.69 -4.81
C GLY A 498 30.41 8.04 -4.09
N GLU A 499 31.20 8.98 -4.61
CA GLU A 499 31.29 10.33 -4.04
C GLU A 499 30.03 11.15 -4.37
N ARG A 500 29.37 11.69 -3.34
CA ARG A 500 28.11 12.46 -3.49
C ARG A 500 28.26 13.64 -4.45
N ALA A 501 29.41 14.32 -4.40
CA ALA A 501 29.70 15.45 -5.27
C ALA A 501 29.75 15.05 -6.76
N ASP A 502 30.32 13.88 -7.07
CA ASP A 502 30.44 13.39 -8.44
C ASP A 502 29.09 12.93 -8.98
N ASN A 503 28.29 12.26 -8.14
CA ASN A 503 26.93 11.85 -8.48
C ASN A 503 26.03 13.05 -8.83
N LEU A 504 26.17 14.16 -8.10
CA LEU A 504 25.43 15.40 -8.39
C LEU A 504 25.84 16.04 -9.72
N GLU A 505 27.12 16.04 -10.07
CA GLU A 505 27.55 16.53 -11.38
C GLU A 505 27.06 15.63 -12.53
N LEU A 506 27.00 14.31 -12.33
CA LEU A 506 26.39 13.38 -13.28
C LEU A 506 24.90 13.67 -13.46
N ALA A 507 24.18 13.95 -12.37
CA ALA A 507 22.77 14.33 -12.43
C ALA A 507 22.56 15.61 -13.24
N ILE A 508 23.32 16.67 -12.92
CA ILE A 508 23.28 17.96 -13.62
C ILE A 508 23.62 17.78 -15.11
N ALA A 509 24.62 16.97 -15.44
CA ALA A 509 24.96 16.68 -16.83
C ALA A 509 23.80 16.00 -17.57
N ALA A 510 23.17 14.99 -16.97
CA ALA A 510 22.05 14.27 -17.57
C ALA A 510 20.81 15.18 -17.78
N TYR A 511 20.48 16.04 -16.82
CA TYR A 511 19.39 17.03 -17.02
C TYR A 511 19.70 18.03 -18.13
N ASN A 512 20.94 18.54 -18.20
CA ASN A 512 21.33 19.45 -19.28
C ASN A 512 21.24 18.78 -20.66
N LEU A 513 21.62 17.50 -20.77
CA LEU A 513 21.43 16.71 -22.00
C LEU A 513 19.95 16.58 -22.37
N SER A 514 19.08 16.33 -21.40
CA SER A 514 17.62 16.29 -21.61
C SER A 514 17.09 17.64 -22.14
N LEU A 515 17.56 18.76 -21.56
CA LEU A 515 17.19 20.13 -21.96
C LEU A 515 17.73 20.55 -23.34
N GLU A 516 18.64 19.80 -23.97
CA GLU A 516 19.01 20.03 -25.38
C GLU A 516 17.84 19.70 -26.33
N VAL A 517 16.93 18.81 -25.93
CA VAL A 517 15.78 18.37 -26.73
C VAL A 517 14.48 18.91 -26.17
N TYR A 518 14.24 18.71 -24.86
CA TYR A 518 13.09 19.28 -24.18
C TYR A 518 13.29 20.78 -24.06
N THR A 519 12.71 21.54 -24.98
CA THR A 519 12.73 23.00 -25.01
C THR A 519 11.35 23.54 -24.66
N ARG A 520 11.29 24.75 -24.08
CA ARG A 520 10.01 25.38 -23.70
C ARG A 520 9.00 25.45 -24.85
N ASP A 521 9.46 25.69 -26.07
CA ASP A 521 8.57 25.87 -27.23
C ASP A 521 8.06 24.54 -27.80
N SER A 522 8.86 23.47 -27.74
CA SER A 522 8.51 22.17 -28.34
C SER A 522 7.88 21.19 -27.35
N PHE A 523 8.37 21.20 -26.09
CA PHE A 523 8.01 20.27 -25.02
C PHE A 523 7.89 21.02 -23.69
N PRO A 524 6.94 21.96 -23.55
CA PRO A 524 6.87 22.85 -22.39
C PRO A 524 6.72 22.10 -21.06
N TYR A 525 5.95 21.01 -21.03
CA TYR A 525 5.72 20.20 -19.83
C TYR A 525 6.99 19.50 -19.39
N GLU A 526 7.61 18.73 -20.28
CA GLU A 526 8.83 17.97 -19.99
C GLU A 526 10.01 18.91 -19.69
N TRP A 527 10.10 20.05 -20.38
CA TRP A 527 11.07 21.09 -20.08
C TRP A 527 10.89 21.61 -18.66
N ALA A 528 9.66 21.96 -18.25
CA ALA A 528 9.39 22.44 -16.89
C ALA A 528 9.67 21.37 -15.82
N MET A 529 9.36 20.10 -16.07
CA MET A 529 9.74 18.98 -15.22
C MET A 529 11.25 18.90 -15.03
N THR A 530 12.01 18.92 -16.14
CA THR A 530 13.47 18.81 -16.10
C THR A 530 14.11 20.03 -15.46
N GLN A 531 13.55 21.23 -15.64
CA GLN A 531 13.99 22.44 -14.92
C GLN A 531 13.79 22.29 -13.40
N ASN A 532 12.64 21.78 -12.93
CA ASN A 532 12.43 21.53 -11.51
C ASN A 532 13.44 20.49 -10.96
N ASN A 533 13.68 19.40 -11.69
CA ASN A 533 14.66 18.37 -11.27
C ASN A 533 16.10 18.90 -11.27
N LEU A 534 16.45 19.72 -12.26
CA LEU A 534 17.73 20.42 -12.31
C LEU A 534 17.88 21.41 -11.15
N GLY A 535 16.79 22.10 -10.79
CA GLY A 535 16.72 22.95 -9.60
C GLY A 535 17.07 22.20 -8.33
N ASN A 536 16.48 21.01 -8.13
CA ASN A 536 16.80 20.14 -7.00
C ASN A 536 18.29 19.74 -7.00
N ALA A 537 18.86 19.40 -8.15
CA ALA A 537 20.27 19.02 -8.26
C ALA A 537 21.22 20.19 -7.99
N TYR A 538 20.90 21.41 -8.44
CA TYR A 538 21.65 22.61 -8.06
C TYR A 538 21.51 22.92 -6.57
N SER A 539 20.32 22.75 -6.01
CA SER A 539 20.06 22.93 -4.58
C SER A 539 20.83 21.92 -3.71
N ASP A 540 21.21 20.76 -4.24
CA ASP A 540 22.03 19.77 -3.52
C ASP A 540 23.53 19.85 -3.88
N ARG A 541 23.90 20.61 -4.91
CA ARG A 541 25.24 20.63 -5.50
C ARG A 541 26.32 21.04 -4.49
N ILE A 542 27.33 20.17 -4.35
CA ILE A 542 28.47 20.34 -3.44
C ILE A 542 29.62 21.15 -4.07
N ARG A 543 29.88 20.98 -5.37
CA ARG A 543 30.97 21.68 -6.06
C ARG A 543 30.58 23.12 -6.41
N GLY A 544 31.56 24.01 -6.44
CA GLY A 544 31.36 25.44 -6.69
C GLY A 544 30.90 26.19 -5.44
N GLU A 545 30.55 27.46 -5.60
CA GLU A 545 30.08 28.30 -4.49
C GLU A 545 28.62 28.00 -4.15
N ARG A 546 28.34 27.66 -2.88
CA ARG A 546 26.98 27.31 -2.42
C ARG A 546 25.95 28.39 -2.76
N ALA A 547 26.34 29.65 -2.62
CA ALA A 547 25.49 30.79 -2.93
C ALA A 547 25.10 30.84 -4.42
N GLU A 548 26.01 30.50 -5.33
CA GLU A 548 25.74 30.49 -6.77
C GLU A 548 24.85 29.30 -7.14
N ASN A 549 25.10 28.13 -6.56
CA ASN A 549 24.29 26.94 -6.77
C ASN A 549 22.82 27.16 -6.37
N LEU A 550 22.57 27.85 -5.26
CA LEU A 550 21.21 28.19 -4.83
C LEU A 550 20.52 29.19 -5.78
N GLU A 551 21.23 30.17 -6.33
CA GLU A 551 20.64 31.06 -7.35
C GLU A 551 20.29 30.29 -8.63
N LEU A 552 21.14 29.34 -9.05
CA LEU A 552 20.83 28.47 -10.18
C LEU A 552 19.58 27.61 -9.92
N ALA A 553 19.42 27.09 -8.70
CA ALA A 553 18.23 26.35 -8.31
C ALA A 553 16.97 27.21 -8.38
N ILE A 554 17.01 28.41 -7.78
CA ILE A 554 15.91 29.38 -7.80
C ILE A 554 15.52 29.76 -9.23
N VAL A 555 16.49 29.99 -10.12
CA VAL A 555 16.24 30.27 -11.54
C VAL A 555 15.53 29.08 -12.19
N ALA A 556 16.01 27.86 -11.98
CA ALA A 556 15.42 26.66 -12.58
C ALA A 556 13.98 26.41 -12.10
N TYR A 557 13.68 26.59 -10.82
CA TYR A 557 12.31 26.48 -10.31
C TYR A 557 11.39 27.58 -10.88
N ASN A 558 11.86 28.82 -10.96
CA ASN A 558 11.07 29.91 -11.57
C ASN A 558 10.77 29.63 -13.06
N LEU A 559 11.74 29.09 -13.80
CA LEU A 559 11.53 28.64 -15.19
C LEU A 559 10.47 27.55 -15.28
N SER A 560 10.49 26.58 -14.36
CA SER A 560 9.45 25.54 -14.28
C SER A 560 8.05 26.12 -14.03
N LEU A 561 7.95 27.11 -13.13
CA LEU A 561 6.71 27.82 -12.80
C LEU A 561 6.17 28.73 -13.92
N GLU A 562 6.93 28.99 -14.99
CA GLU A 562 6.39 29.65 -16.20
C GLU A 562 5.38 28.76 -16.94
N VAL A 563 5.49 27.43 -16.79
CA VAL A 563 4.61 26.45 -17.43
C VAL A 563 3.68 25.79 -16.41
N TYR A 564 4.25 25.34 -15.28
CA TYR A 564 3.46 24.80 -14.17
C TYR A 564 2.73 25.93 -13.49
N THR A 565 1.42 26.01 -13.73
CA THR A 565 0.52 26.99 -13.12
C THR A 565 -0.51 26.27 -12.28
N ARG A 566 -1.05 26.94 -11.25
CA ARG A 566 -2.08 26.36 -10.37
C ARG A 566 -3.28 25.80 -11.13
N ASP A 567 -3.69 26.45 -12.21
CA ASP A 567 -4.89 26.06 -12.95
C ASP A 567 -4.64 24.90 -13.92
N SER A 568 -3.43 24.78 -14.49
CA SER A 568 -3.12 23.77 -15.52
C SER A 568 -2.45 22.52 -14.94
N PHE A 569 -1.62 22.69 -13.91
CA PHE A 569 -0.79 21.65 -13.29
C PHE A 569 -0.74 21.87 -11.76
N PRO A 570 -1.87 21.77 -11.04
CA PRO A 570 -1.97 22.16 -9.63
C PRO A 570 -0.96 21.44 -8.73
N TYR A 571 -0.74 20.14 -8.93
CA TYR A 571 0.17 19.34 -8.13
C TYR A 571 1.64 19.69 -8.42
N GLU A 572 2.06 19.68 -9.68
CA GLU A 572 3.44 20.00 -10.08
C GLU A 572 3.79 21.45 -9.73
N TRP A 573 2.86 22.38 -9.91
CA TRP A 573 3.00 23.76 -9.44
C TRP A 573 3.24 23.81 -7.94
N ALA A 574 2.40 23.15 -7.14
CA ALA A 574 2.55 23.16 -5.68
C ALA A 574 3.86 22.50 -5.20
N MET A 575 4.29 21.40 -5.83
CA MET A 575 5.57 20.76 -5.51
C MET A 575 6.76 21.66 -5.89
N THR A 576 6.69 22.33 -7.04
CA THR A 576 7.72 23.28 -7.46
C THR A 576 7.76 24.50 -6.53
N GLN A 577 6.62 24.97 -6.04
CA GLN A 577 6.54 26.01 -5.01
C GLN A 577 7.17 25.56 -3.68
N ASN A 578 6.96 24.31 -3.24
CA ASN A 578 7.64 23.78 -2.07
C ASN A 578 9.16 23.74 -2.25
N ASN A 579 9.64 23.28 -3.41
CA ASN A 579 11.08 23.24 -3.71
C ASN A 579 11.69 24.64 -3.77
N LEU A 580 10.99 25.59 -4.39
CA LEU A 580 11.36 27.00 -4.42
C LEU A 580 11.40 27.61 -3.01
N GLY A 581 10.42 27.28 -2.17
CA GLY A 581 10.36 27.71 -0.78
C GLY A 581 11.58 27.24 0.01
N ASN A 582 11.98 25.97 -0.15
CA ASN A 582 13.19 25.43 0.48
C ASN A 582 14.46 26.13 -0.01
N ALA A 583 14.56 26.37 -1.32
CA ALA A 583 15.73 27.06 -1.89
C ALA A 583 15.83 28.52 -1.42
N TYR A 584 14.69 29.22 -1.25
CA TYR A 584 14.69 30.55 -0.63
C TYR A 584 15.09 30.49 0.84
N SER A 585 14.62 29.49 1.61
CA SER A 585 15.00 29.32 3.01
C SER A 585 16.51 29.12 3.17
N ASP A 586 17.14 28.40 2.23
CA ASP A 586 18.59 28.14 2.22
C ASP A 586 19.42 29.26 1.58
N ARG A 587 18.78 30.25 0.94
CA ARG A 587 19.45 31.26 0.11
C ARG A 587 20.41 32.14 0.92
N ILE A 588 21.67 32.16 0.48
CA ILE A 588 22.77 32.90 1.13
C ILE A 588 22.82 34.38 0.70
N ARG A 589 22.47 34.71 -0.54
CA ARG A 589 22.50 36.09 -1.05
C ARG A 589 21.26 36.87 -0.62
N GLY A 590 21.42 38.17 -0.40
CA GLY A 590 20.35 39.05 0.06
C GLY A 590 20.17 39.00 1.57
N GLU A 591 19.14 39.68 2.06
CA GLU A 591 18.81 39.68 3.49
C GLU A 591 18.09 38.38 3.87
N LYS A 592 18.55 37.72 4.93
CA LYS A 592 18.00 36.41 5.35
C LYS A 592 16.51 36.47 5.67
N ALA A 593 16.05 37.56 6.28
CA ALA A 593 14.64 37.74 6.61
C ALA A 593 13.76 37.83 5.35
N GLU A 594 14.18 38.62 4.35
CA GLU A 594 13.46 38.75 3.07
C GLU A 594 13.41 37.41 2.32
N ASN A 595 14.51 36.65 2.35
CA ASN A 595 14.54 35.30 1.76
C ASN A 595 13.57 34.35 2.46
N LEU A 596 13.48 34.40 3.78
CA LEU A 596 12.53 33.57 4.54
C LEU A 596 11.07 33.99 4.31
N GLU A 597 10.79 35.28 4.11
CA GLU A 597 9.45 35.74 3.69
C GLU A 597 9.06 35.18 2.32
N LEU A 598 9.98 35.16 1.35
CA LEU A 598 9.78 34.51 0.05
C LEU A 598 9.55 33.00 0.20
N ALA A 599 10.30 32.35 1.08
CA ALA A 599 10.14 30.93 1.38
C ALA A 599 8.74 30.63 1.93
N ILE A 600 8.31 31.38 2.95
CA ILE A 600 6.99 31.27 3.58
C ILE A 600 5.88 31.52 2.57
N PHE A 601 6.05 32.50 1.67
CA PHE A 601 5.08 32.77 0.60
C PHE A 601 4.91 31.54 -0.32
N ALA A 602 6.01 31.00 -0.85
CA ALA A 602 5.98 29.84 -1.74
C ALA A 602 5.41 28.58 -1.06
N LEU A 603 5.78 28.34 0.20
CA LEU A 603 5.27 27.21 0.98
C LEU A 603 3.77 27.33 1.28
N ASN A 604 3.27 28.54 1.55
CA ASN A 604 1.83 28.78 1.67
C ASN A 604 1.08 28.54 0.36
N GLN A 605 1.66 28.93 -0.78
CA GLN A 605 1.09 28.65 -2.10
C GLN A 605 0.99 27.14 -2.36
N SER A 606 2.04 26.37 -2.00
CA SER A 606 2.02 24.91 -2.10
C SER A 606 0.88 24.28 -1.28
N LEU A 607 0.68 24.73 -0.04
CA LEU A 607 -0.36 24.23 0.87
C LEU A 607 -1.80 24.63 0.48
N GLU A 608 -2.01 25.45 -0.55
CA GLU A 608 -3.34 25.67 -1.13
C GLU A 608 -3.85 24.41 -1.86
N VAL A 609 -2.95 23.60 -2.40
CA VAL A 609 -3.25 22.36 -3.13
C VAL A 609 -2.88 21.13 -2.29
N ILE A 610 -1.74 21.18 -1.61
CA ILE A 610 -1.20 20.08 -0.79
C ILE A 610 -1.83 20.13 0.60
N THR A 611 -2.88 19.34 0.83
CA THR A 611 -3.63 19.29 2.10
C THR A 611 -3.48 17.94 2.82
N PRO A 612 -3.78 17.86 4.14
CA PRO A 612 -3.69 16.61 4.89
C PRO A 612 -4.51 15.45 4.31
N THR A 613 -5.64 15.75 3.66
CA THR A 613 -6.55 14.74 3.10
C THR A 613 -6.26 14.40 1.64
N ALA A 614 -5.75 15.34 0.85
CA ALA A 614 -5.48 15.11 -0.57
C ALA A 614 -4.08 14.51 -0.82
N TYR A 615 -3.07 15.02 -0.10
CA TYR A 615 -1.66 14.65 -0.26
C TYR A 615 -0.97 14.59 1.11
N PRO A 616 -1.34 13.65 2.00
CA PRO A 616 -0.85 13.63 3.38
C PRO A 616 0.68 13.61 3.51
N ILE A 617 1.38 12.83 2.67
CA ILE A 617 2.85 12.73 2.73
C ILE A 617 3.51 14.07 2.35
N ASP A 618 3.08 14.68 1.24
CA ASP A 618 3.62 15.96 0.77
C ASP A 618 3.22 17.10 1.72
N CYS A 619 2.03 17.02 2.34
CA CYS A 619 1.54 17.98 3.33
C CYS A 619 2.35 17.92 4.63
N LEU A 620 2.71 16.73 5.09
CA LEU A 620 3.61 16.54 6.23
C LEU A 620 4.94 17.27 6.01
N GLN A 621 5.55 17.08 4.84
CA GLN A 621 6.84 17.72 4.53
C GLN A 621 6.70 19.23 4.33
N THR A 622 5.72 19.67 3.53
CA THR A 622 5.54 21.09 3.19
C THR A 622 5.12 21.91 4.43
N GLY A 623 4.23 21.36 5.27
CA GLY A 623 3.83 21.98 6.54
C GLY A 623 5.00 22.12 7.52
N ARG A 624 5.88 21.11 7.59
CA ARG A 624 7.13 21.18 8.37
C ARG A 624 8.07 22.26 7.85
N ASN A 625 8.27 22.33 6.52
CA ASN A 625 9.10 23.36 5.90
C ASN A 625 8.57 24.76 6.20
N LEU A 626 7.25 24.98 6.09
CA LEU A 626 6.61 26.25 6.45
C LEU A 626 6.86 26.61 7.91
N GLY A 627 6.65 25.63 8.80
CA GLY A 627 6.89 25.78 10.23
C GLY A 627 8.30 26.23 10.56
N ASN A 628 9.29 25.54 9.97
CA ASN A 628 10.71 25.82 10.17
C ASN A 628 11.12 27.20 9.66
N ALA A 629 10.69 27.56 8.44
CA ALA A 629 11.03 28.85 7.83
C ALA A 629 10.43 30.02 8.63
N ALA A 630 9.16 29.89 9.04
CA ALA A 630 8.49 30.90 9.87
C ALA A 630 9.12 31.03 11.27
N ASN A 631 9.53 29.91 11.88
CA ASN A 631 10.26 29.92 13.16
C ASN A 631 11.58 30.70 13.07
N LEU A 632 12.30 30.65 11.94
CA LEU A 632 13.56 31.37 11.77
C LEU A 632 13.44 32.90 11.73
N ILE A 633 12.25 33.44 11.42
CA ILE A 633 11.94 34.88 11.49
C ILE A 633 11.03 35.24 12.67
N GLU A 634 10.84 34.30 13.60
CA GLU A 634 9.97 34.46 14.78
C GLU A 634 8.48 34.74 14.45
N ASP A 635 8.02 34.34 13.25
CA ASP A 635 6.59 34.32 12.89
C ASP A 635 5.94 33.04 13.43
N TRP A 636 5.70 33.05 14.74
CA TRP A 636 5.16 31.90 15.46
C TRP A 636 3.74 31.50 15.02
N GLU A 637 2.93 32.45 14.55
CA GLU A 637 1.57 32.16 14.10
C GLU A 637 1.57 31.35 12.79
N THR A 638 2.40 31.75 11.83
CA THR A 638 2.61 30.97 10.61
C THR A 638 3.31 29.64 10.91
N ALA A 639 4.24 29.63 11.86
CA ALA A 639 4.92 28.40 12.25
C ALA A 639 3.94 27.35 12.80
N ILE A 640 3.03 27.77 13.67
CA ILE A 640 1.92 26.97 14.21
C ILE A 640 1.01 26.47 13.09
N LYS A 641 0.66 27.30 12.10
CA LYS A 641 -0.16 26.89 10.95
C LYS A 641 0.49 25.72 10.20
N GLY A 642 1.78 25.83 9.86
CA GLY A 642 2.51 24.79 9.14
C GLY A 642 2.59 23.49 9.92
N TYR A 643 2.96 23.56 11.20
CA TYR A 643 3.08 22.38 12.05
C TYR A 643 1.74 21.70 12.34
N ASN A 644 0.64 22.46 12.43
CA ASN A 644 -0.69 21.87 12.57
C ASN A 644 -1.09 21.00 11.39
N LEU A 645 -0.88 21.50 10.16
CA LEU A 645 -1.16 20.74 8.94
C LEU A 645 -0.27 19.49 8.87
N ALA A 646 1.00 19.61 9.28
CA ALA A 646 1.92 18.49 9.34
C ALA A 646 1.50 17.43 10.38
N ILE A 647 1.07 17.85 11.58
CA ILE A 647 0.57 16.95 12.63
C ILE A 647 -0.69 16.22 12.15
N GLU A 648 -1.66 16.95 11.58
CA GLU A 648 -2.90 16.35 11.05
C GLU A 648 -2.59 15.33 9.95
N ALA A 649 -1.71 15.67 9.00
CA ALA A 649 -1.28 14.74 7.98
C ALA A 649 -0.59 13.50 8.56
N SER A 650 0.28 13.67 9.57
CA SER A 650 0.96 12.54 10.23
C SER A 650 -0.01 11.58 10.92
N GLU A 651 -1.08 12.09 11.52
CA GLU A 651 -2.10 11.27 12.18
C GLU A 651 -2.96 10.50 11.17
N ILE A 652 -3.27 11.10 10.01
CA ILE A 652 -3.95 10.41 8.91
C ILE A 652 -3.10 9.26 8.40
N ILE A 653 -1.81 9.51 8.10
CA ILE A 653 -0.88 8.47 7.62
C ILE A 653 -0.78 7.33 8.64
N LEU A 654 -0.74 7.67 9.95
CA LEU A 654 -0.65 6.68 11.02
C LEU A 654 -1.88 5.75 11.09
N LEU A 655 -3.09 6.29 10.90
CA LEU A 655 -4.33 5.50 10.91
C LEU A 655 -4.43 4.54 9.72
N GLU A 656 -3.78 4.86 8.61
CA GLU A 656 -3.79 4.04 7.38
C GLU A 656 -2.63 3.04 7.31
N ALA A 657 -1.61 3.19 8.16
CA ALA A 657 -0.46 2.30 8.19
C ALA A 657 -0.83 0.90 8.70
N LEU A 658 -0.68 -0.12 7.85
CA LEU A 658 -1.09 -1.49 8.12
C LEU A 658 -0.07 -2.29 8.95
N ASN A 659 1.19 -1.83 9.02
CA ASN A 659 2.26 -2.53 9.75
C ASN A 659 2.80 -1.70 10.96
N PRO A 660 3.13 -2.35 12.09
CA PRO A 660 3.60 -1.66 13.30
C PRO A 660 4.92 -0.89 13.14
N GLN A 661 5.81 -1.35 12.25
CA GLN A 661 7.12 -0.72 12.06
C GLN A 661 7.00 0.65 11.39
N GLN A 662 6.20 0.75 10.34
CA GLN A 662 5.88 2.00 9.65
C GLN A 662 5.13 2.96 10.59
N GLN A 663 4.19 2.44 11.39
CA GLN A 663 3.53 3.22 12.44
C GLN A 663 4.57 3.84 13.41
N GLN A 664 5.55 3.06 13.84
CA GLN A 664 6.61 3.53 14.74
C GLN A 664 7.51 4.60 14.10
N GLU A 665 7.87 4.44 12.82
CA GLU A 665 8.66 5.44 12.08
C GLU A 665 7.91 6.77 11.95
N ILE A 666 6.61 6.72 11.62
CA ILE A 666 5.75 7.91 11.53
C ILE A 666 5.63 8.60 12.90
N LEU A 667 5.40 7.81 13.96
CA LEU A 667 5.29 8.31 15.33
C LEU A 667 6.57 9.04 15.76
N SER A 668 7.72 8.40 15.54
CA SER A 668 9.02 8.98 15.84
C SER A 668 9.25 10.30 15.09
N ALA A 669 8.92 10.34 13.80
CA ALA A 669 9.09 11.54 12.98
C ALA A 669 8.16 12.69 13.40
N ALA A 670 7.05 12.41 14.06
CA ALA A 670 6.06 13.40 14.47
C ALA A 670 6.40 14.09 15.82
N ILE A 671 7.27 13.54 16.66
CA ILE A 671 7.61 14.09 17.99
C ILE A 671 8.13 15.53 17.87
N ASP A 672 9.04 15.78 16.94
CA ASP A 672 9.65 17.09 16.75
C ASP A 672 8.62 18.14 16.31
N LEU A 673 7.54 17.72 15.64
CA LEU A 673 6.43 18.61 15.29
C LEU A 673 5.66 19.02 16.55
N TYR A 674 5.37 18.08 17.44
CA TYR A 674 4.71 18.36 18.71
C TYR A 674 5.58 19.23 19.63
N TYR A 675 6.87 18.98 19.68
CA TYR A 675 7.80 19.82 20.42
C TYR A 675 7.81 21.27 19.92
N GLY A 676 7.99 21.45 18.60
CA GLY A 676 8.06 22.80 18.03
C GLY A 676 6.75 23.57 18.22
N ILE A 677 5.58 22.94 18.02
CA ILE A 677 4.31 23.65 18.21
C ILE A 677 4.07 24.05 19.66
N VAL A 678 4.48 23.21 20.63
CA VAL A 678 4.47 23.56 22.05
C VAL A 678 5.34 24.80 22.29
N GLN A 679 6.57 24.80 21.78
CA GLN A 679 7.48 25.94 21.93
C GLN A 679 6.95 27.22 21.27
N PHE A 680 6.32 27.14 20.09
CA PHE A 680 5.75 28.31 19.42
C PHE A 680 4.60 28.92 20.22
N TYR A 681 3.74 28.10 20.82
CA TYR A 681 2.72 28.61 21.73
C TYR A 681 3.30 29.25 22.99
N LEU A 682 4.39 28.69 23.55
CA LEU A 682 5.09 29.30 24.68
C LEU A 682 5.71 30.66 24.29
N ASN A 683 6.31 30.77 23.11
CA ASN A 683 6.85 32.03 22.59
C ASN A 683 5.75 33.10 22.38
N LEU A 684 4.53 32.68 22.02
CA LEU A 684 3.35 33.56 21.94
C LEU A 684 2.70 33.84 23.31
N ASN A 685 3.30 33.38 24.41
CA ASN A 685 2.75 33.48 25.76
C ASN A 685 1.33 32.86 25.89
N LYS A 686 1.11 31.72 25.21
CA LYS A 686 -0.11 30.90 25.23
C LYS A 686 0.15 29.52 25.87
N PRO A 687 0.49 29.46 27.17
CA PRO A 687 0.82 28.21 27.86
C PRO A 687 -0.36 27.25 27.98
N ASP A 688 -1.59 27.75 27.85
CA ASP A 688 -2.81 26.97 27.72
C ASP A 688 -2.78 26.10 26.47
N ARG A 689 -2.57 26.71 25.30
CA ARG A 689 -2.50 25.96 24.04
C ARG A 689 -1.30 25.03 24.00
N ALA A 690 -0.16 25.45 24.55
CA ALA A 690 1.00 24.56 24.68
C ALA A 690 0.65 23.27 25.46
N LEU A 691 -0.04 23.38 26.59
CA LEU A 691 -0.47 22.23 27.40
C LEU A 691 -1.43 21.30 26.64
N GLU A 692 -2.35 21.83 25.83
CA GLU A 692 -3.26 21.02 25.01
C GLU A 692 -2.51 20.12 24.02
N TYR A 693 -1.39 20.61 23.45
CA TYR A 693 -0.54 19.83 22.55
C TYR A 693 0.39 18.87 23.28
N VAL A 694 0.83 19.19 24.49
CA VAL A 694 1.55 18.24 25.36
C VAL A 694 0.67 17.02 25.63
N GLU A 695 -0.57 17.24 26.05
CA GLU A 695 -1.52 16.14 26.31
C GLU A 695 -1.86 15.36 25.03
N ARG A 696 -2.03 16.03 23.88
CA ARG A 696 -2.23 15.35 22.59
C ARG A 696 -1.02 14.50 22.18
N SER A 697 0.20 15.01 22.36
CA SER A 697 1.44 14.29 22.06
C SER A 697 1.55 13.00 22.89
N LYS A 698 1.29 13.10 24.20
CA LYS A 698 1.47 12.00 25.16
C LYS A 698 0.39 10.92 25.04
N THR A 699 -0.85 11.32 24.79
CA THR A 699 -1.99 10.37 24.74
C THR A 699 -2.04 9.54 23.45
N ARG A 700 -1.36 9.96 22.39
CA ARG A 700 -1.29 9.27 21.09
C ARG A 700 -0.91 7.80 21.20
N TYR A 701 0.12 7.49 22.00
CA TYR A 701 0.62 6.12 22.14
C TYR A 701 -0.38 5.22 22.87
N LEU A 702 -1.06 5.74 23.90
CA LEU A 702 -2.12 5.00 24.58
C LEU A 702 -3.28 4.66 23.63
N VAL A 703 -3.74 5.63 22.81
CA VAL A 703 -4.81 5.39 21.84
C VAL A 703 -4.41 4.32 20.83
N GLN A 704 -3.17 4.34 20.33
CA GLN A 704 -2.67 3.30 19.43
C GLN A 704 -2.80 1.90 20.04
N LEU A 705 -2.37 1.73 21.30
CA LEU A 705 -2.50 0.44 22.02
C LEU A 705 -3.95 0.02 22.24
N LEU A 706 -4.91 0.95 22.14
CA LEU A 706 -6.35 0.73 22.33
C LEU A 706 -7.13 0.60 21.02
N THR A 707 -6.56 0.94 19.87
CA THR A 707 -7.28 0.96 18.57
C THR A 707 -7.48 -0.45 17.98
N GLU A 708 -7.12 -1.51 18.72
CA GLU A 708 -7.34 -2.91 18.32
C GLU A 708 -8.83 -3.32 18.37
N ARG A 709 -9.18 -4.29 17.51
CA ARG A 709 -10.57 -4.70 17.21
C ARG A 709 -11.34 -5.31 18.38
N ASP A 710 -10.64 -5.75 19.43
CA ASP A 710 -11.21 -6.56 20.52
C ASP A 710 -11.69 -5.74 21.74
N ILE A 711 -11.57 -4.40 21.71
CA ILE A 711 -12.09 -3.55 22.78
C ILE A 711 -13.58 -3.24 22.55
N TYR A 712 -14.42 -3.59 23.52
CA TYR A 712 -15.87 -3.32 23.53
C TYR A 712 -16.25 -2.24 24.54
N PRO A 713 -17.35 -1.49 24.29
CA PRO A 713 -17.82 -0.51 25.25
C PRO A 713 -18.33 -1.18 26.52
N LYS A 714 -18.02 -0.58 27.65
CA LYS A 714 -18.33 -1.07 28.98
C LYS A 714 -19.72 -0.62 29.40
N GLY A 715 -20.30 -1.31 30.38
CA GLY A 715 -21.62 -0.96 30.90
C GLY A 715 -22.81 -1.64 30.28
N ASN A 716 -23.99 -1.19 30.69
CA ASN A 716 -25.27 -1.77 30.29
C ASN A 716 -25.64 -1.27 28.88
N ILE A 717 -24.72 -1.43 27.93
CA ILE A 717 -24.96 -1.14 26.53
C ILE A 717 -25.99 -2.14 26.04
N PRO A 718 -27.13 -1.69 25.49
CA PRO A 718 -28.13 -2.60 24.95
C PRO A 718 -27.50 -3.55 23.94
N GLN A 719 -27.81 -4.85 24.03
CA GLN A 719 -27.24 -5.86 23.15
C GLN A 719 -27.41 -5.52 21.66
N ILE A 720 -28.47 -4.78 21.32
CA ILE A 720 -28.70 -4.28 19.96
C ILE A 720 -27.62 -3.30 19.48
N ILE A 721 -27.10 -2.43 20.34
CA ILE A 721 -26.02 -1.48 20.01
C ILE A 721 -24.69 -2.22 19.88
N ILE A 722 -24.41 -3.20 20.76
CA ILE A 722 -23.23 -4.08 20.62
C ILE A 722 -23.30 -4.85 19.31
N THR A 723 -24.47 -5.37 18.97
CA THR A 723 -24.69 -6.11 17.71
C THR A 723 -24.47 -5.20 16.50
N GLU A 724 -24.91 -3.94 16.57
CA GLU A 724 -24.69 -2.97 15.48
C GLU A 724 -23.22 -2.52 15.41
N LEU A 725 -22.54 -2.34 16.54
CA LEU A 725 -21.09 -2.10 16.60
C LEU A 725 -20.32 -3.25 15.94
N ASP A 726 -20.66 -4.49 16.29
CA ASP A 726 -20.09 -5.70 15.68
C ASP A 726 -20.40 -5.79 14.20
N ARG A 727 -21.61 -5.39 13.80
CA ARG A 727 -22.01 -5.36 12.40
C ARG A 727 -21.20 -4.33 11.63
N LEU A 728 -21.06 -3.11 12.13
CA LEU A 728 -20.30 -2.04 11.48
C LEU A 728 -18.81 -2.38 11.45
N ARG A 729 -18.22 -2.87 12.54
CA ARG A 729 -16.83 -3.36 12.54
C ARG A 729 -16.65 -4.50 11.54
N ARG A 730 -17.49 -5.53 11.56
CA ARG A 730 -17.40 -6.63 10.57
C ARG A 730 -17.72 -6.19 9.15
N ALA A 731 -18.56 -5.18 8.96
CA ALA A 731 -18.85 -4.62 7.64
C ALA A 731 -17.65 -3.82 7.14
N ILE A 732 -17.01 -3.00 7.99
CA ILE A 732 -15.77 -2.30 7.66
C ILE A 732 -14.69 -3.30 7.32
N ILE A 733 -14.49 -4.32 8.15
CA ILE A 733 -13.48 -5.37 7.93
C ILE A 733 -13.82 -6.21 6.71
N GLY A 734 -15.08 -6.61 6.58
CA GLY A 734 -15.57 -7.41 5.48
C GLY A 734 -15.51 -6.63 4.19
N GLU A 735 -15.71 -5.32 4.23
CA GLU A 735 -15.54 -4.42 3.10
C GLU A 735 -14.05 -4.20 2.83
N GLU A 736 -13.21 -3.93 3.82
CA GLU A 736 -11.75 -3.86 3.68
C GLU A 736 -11.15 -5.16 3.12
N GLN A 737 -11.65 -6.32 3.57
CA GLN A 737 -11.26 -7.64 3.08
C GLN A 737 -11.89 -7.94 1.72
N ARG A 738 -13.13 -7.53 1.46
CA ARG A 738 -13.74 -7.64 0.14
C ARG A 738 -12.95 -6.81 -0.84
N LEU A 739 -12.58 -5.59 -0.46
CA LEU A 739 -11.72 -4.68 -1.21
C LEU A 739 -10.34 -5.31 -1.39
N ALA A 740 -9.70 -5.83 -0.34
CA ALA A 740 -8.40 -6.48 -0.42
C ALA A 740 -8.42 -7.79 -1.24
N ILE A 741 -9.49 -8.59 -1.15
CA ILE A 741 -9.69 -9.81 -1.94
C ILE A 741 -10.02 -9.43 -3.37
N GLN A 742 -10.87 -8.43 -3.60
CA GLN A 742 -11.19 -7.91 -4.92
C GLN A 742 -9.92 -7.31 -5.55
N GLU A 743 -9.06 -6.64 -4.79
CA GLU A 743 -7.72 -6.21 -5.17
C GLU A 743 -6.80 -7.40 -5.44
N GLN A 744 -6.79 -8.46 -4.62
CA GLN A 744 -5.98 -9.67 -4.85
C GLN A 744 -6.46 -10.49 -6.05
N THR A 745 -7.76 -10.60 -6.27
CA THR A 745 -8.41 -11.28 -7.40
C THR A 745 -8.20 -10.47 -8.69
N ARG A 746 -8.26 -9.13 -8.59
CA ARG A 746 -7.84 -8.21 -9.66
C ARG A 746 -6.35 -8.37 -9.97
N ASN A 747 -5.48 -8.46 -8.94
CA ASN A 747 -4.04 -8.68 -9.08
C ASN A 747 -3.69 -10.07 -9.66
N ARG A 748 -4.60 -11.05 -9.57
CA ARG A 748 -4.48 -12.40 -10.17
C ARG A 748 -5.12 -12.52 -11.56
N GLY A 749 -5.79 -11.48 -12.06
CA GLY A 749 -6.39 -11.48 -13.39
C GLY A 749 -7.64 -12.36 -13.56
N GLU A 750 -8.43 -12.58 -12.50
CA GLU A 750 -9.70 -13.33 -12.62
C GLU A 750 -10.90 -12.42 -12.95
N ILE A 751 -11.75 -12.86 -13.88
CA ILE A 751 -12.89 -12.13 -14.47
C ILE A 751 -14.00 -11.87 -13.43
N LEU A 752 -14.36 -10.59 -13.23
CA LEU A 752 -15.63 -10.22 -12.59
C LEU A 752 -16.79 -10.25 -13.61
N PRO A 753 -18.02 -10.64 -13.23
CA PRO A 753 -19.19 -10.64 -14.12
C PRO A 753 -19.44 -9.27 -14.80
N LEU A 754 -19.96 -9.28 -16.04
CA LEU A 754 -20.15 -8.12 -16.93
C LEU A 754 -20.91 -6.94 -16.28
N ASP A 755 -21.79 -7.25 -15.33
CA ASP A 755 -22.65 -6.32 -14.59
C ASP A 755 -21.87 -5.55 -13.50
N GLN A 756 -20.81 -6.16 -12.96
CA GLN A 756 -19.89 -5.55 -12.00
C GLN A 756 -18.77 -4.76 -12.69
N GLN A 757 -18.48 -5.06 -13.96
CA GLN A 757 -17.54 -4.31 -14.80
C GLN A 757 -18.09 -2.93 -15.25
N ARG A 758 -19.42 -2.72 -15.17
CA ARG A 758 -20.10 -1.47 -15.57
C ARG A 758 -20.38 -0.51 -14.41
N GLN A 759 -20.19 -0.94 -13.16
CA GLN A 759 -20.34 -0.03 -12.01
C GLN A 759 -19.04 0.75 -11.81
N PRO A 760 -19.10 2.08 -11.58
CA PRO A 760 -17.90 2.86 -11.28
C PRO A 760 -17.23 2.31 -10.02
N ILE A 761 -15.89 2.13 -10.07
CA ILE A 761 -15.05 1.74 -8.93
C ILE A 761 -15.25 2.69 -7.72
N LEU A 762 -15.80 3.89 -7.94
CA LEU A 762 -16.26 4.87 -6.95
C LEU A 762 -17.07 4.27 -5.78
N ASN A 763 -17.84 3.19 -6.00
CA ASN A 763 -18.63 2.58 -4.92
C ASN A 763 -17.80 1.74 -3.93
N ASP A 764 -16.56 1.38 -4.28
CA ASP A 764 -15.76 0.42 -3.50
C ASP A 764 -15.33 1.01 -2.14
N TYR A 765 -14.87 2.27 -2.10
CA TYR A 765 -14.48 2.93 -0.84
C TYR A 765 -15.51 3.91 -0.30
N THR A 766 -16.49 4.34 -1.12
CA THR A 766 -17.60 5.18 -0.64
C THR A 766 -18.40 4.44 0.43
N HIS A 767 -18.63 3.14 0.24
CA HIS A 767 -19.28 2.32 1.26
C HIS A 767 -18.40 2.19 2.52
N LEU A 768 -17.08 1.96 2.37
CA LEU A 768 -16.16 1.91 3.51
C LEU A 768 -16.15 3.23 4.31
N ASN A 769 -16.10 4.38 3.64
CA ASN A 769 -16.11 5.70 4.27
C ASN A 769 -17.46 5.99 4.94
N GLN A 770 -18.58 5.60 4.31
CA GLN A 770 -19.90 5.65 4.93
C GLN A 770 -19.97 4.76 6.18
N LEU A 771 -19.47 3.53 6.11
CA LEU A 771 -19.42 2.61 7.25
C LEU A 771 -18.55 3.18 8.40
N LYS A 772 -17.40 3.79 8.09
CA LYS A 772 -16.55 4.49 9.09
C LYS A 772 -17.29 5.68 9.70
N GLN A 773 -18.04 6.44 8.90
CA GLN A 773 -18.84 7.56 9.40
C GLN A 773 -20.03 7.10 10.25
N GLU A 774 -20.71 6.03 9.85
CA GLU A 774 -21.79 5.38 10.61
C GLU A 774 -21.27 4.84 11.94
N LEU A 775 -20.08 4.22 11.95
CA LEU A 775 -19.41 3.76 13.17
C LEU A 775 -19.15 4.93 14.11
N ASN A 776 -18.58 6.03 13.62
CA ASN A 776 -18.34 7.22 14.44
C ASN A 776 -19.65 7.80 15.00
N GLN A 777 -20.72 7.85 14.19
CA GLN A 777 -22.03 8.32 14.66
C GLN A 777 -22.67 7.40 15.71
N LEU A 778 -22.55 6.08 15.55
CA LEU A 778 -23.02 5.10 16.55
C LEU A 778 -22.29 5.30 17.87
N ILE A 779 -20.97 5.49 17.81
CA ILE A 779 -20.13 5.71 18.98
C ILE A 779 -20.52 7.00 19.69
N ASP A 780 -20.62 8.11 18.97
CA ASP A 780 -20.91 9.42 19.56
C ASP A 780 -22.32 9.49 20.16
N ARG A 781 -23.33 8.89 19.51
CA ARG A 781 -24.74 9.04 19.90
C ARG A 781 -25.26 7.99 20.88
N GLU A 782 -24.87 6.72 20.71
CA GLU A 782 -25.48 5.60 21.43
C GLU A 782 -24.54 5.02 22.49
N ILE A 783 -23.23 5.02 22.24
CA ILE A 783 -22.24 4.42 23.15
C ILE A 783 -21.70 5.45 24.14
N THR A 784 -21.22 6.61 23.66
CA THR A 784 -20.58 7.65 24.47
C THR A 784 -21.44 8.11 25.66
N PRO A 785 -22.78 8.21 25.57
CA PRO A 785 -23.60 8.54 26.75
C PRO A 785 -23.62 7.48 27.87
N ILE A 786 -23.31 6.22 27.55
CA ILE A 786 -23.32 5.09 28.50
C ILE A 786 -21.89 4.75 28.94
N ASP A 787 -20.96 4.72 27.97
CA ASP A 787 -19.52 4.58 28.17
C ASP A 787 -18.77 5.74 27.51
N PRO A 788 -18.61 6.87 28.23
CA PRO A 788 -17.84 8.02 27.74
C PRO A 788 -16.37 7.71 27.48
N THR A 789 -15.85 6.58 27.97
CA THR A 789 -14.44 6.20 27.83
C THR A 789 -14.16 5.51 26.49
N PHE A 790 -15.20 5.07 25.78
CA PHE A 790 -15.04 4.29 24.56
C PHE A 790 -14.51 5.11 23.39
N SER A 791 -14.87 6.40 23.25
CA SER A 791 -14.35 7.25 22.17
C SER A 791 -12.82 7.38 22.20
N LEU A 792 -12.23 7.37 23.39
CA LEU A 792 -10.77 7.44 23.61
C LEU A 792 -10.01 6.21 23.13
N THR A 793 -10.71 5.12 22.84
CA THR A 793 -10.11 3.92 22.22
C THR A 793 -10.05 4.01 20.70
N GLN A 794 -10.64 5.05 20.11
CA GLN A 794 -10.88 5.12 18.66
C GLN A 794 -10.11 6.25 17.98
N LYS A 795 -9.81 7.35 18.70
CA LYS A 795 -9.05 8.49 18.18
C LYS A 795 -8.35 9.26 19.28
N VAL A 796 -7.28 9.97 18.93
CA VAL A 796 -6.58 10.89 19.83
C VAL A 796 -7.45 12.14 20.00
N GLU A 797 -7.93 12.36 21.23
CA GLU A 797 -8.70 13.55 21.58
C GLU A 797 -7.82 14.50 22.40
N SER A 798 -7.78 15.78 22.01
CA SER A 798 -7.16 16.82 22.82
C SER A 798 -8.13 17.23 23.93
N ILE A 799 -7.61 17.36 25.16
CA ILE A 799 -8.37 17.85 26.31
C ILE A 799 -8.19 19.37 26.46
N PRO A 800 -9.26 20.17 26.36
CA PRO A 800 -9.16 21.62 26.53
C PRO A 800 -8.63 21.99 27.93
N VAL A 801 -7.84 23.05 28.02
CA VAL A 801 -7.29 23.52 29.31
C VAL A 801 -8.37 23.82 30.34
N SER A 802 -9.51 24.36 29.90
CA SER A 802 -10.64 24.62 30.77
C SER A 802 -11.08 23.33 31.48
N GLU A 803 -11.16 22.22 30.75
CA GLU A 803 -11.49 20.91 31.31
C GLU A 803 -10.40 20.39 32.25
N ILE A 804 -9.12 20.54 31.91
CA ILE A 804 -8.00 20.18 32.79
C ILE A 804 -8.14 20.91 34.14
N GLN A 805 -8.42 22.22 34.12
CA GLN A 805 -8.58 23.01 35.33
C GLN A 805 -9.80 22.59 36.17
N TYR A 806 -10.87 22.08 35.55
CA TYR A 806 -12.03 21.52 36.28
C TYR A 806 -11.72 20.18 36.97
N LEU A 807 -10.60 19.51 36.65
CA LEU A 807 -10.20 18.26 37.31
C LEU A 807 -9.67 18.48 38.73
N ILE A 808 -9.24 19.70 39.06
CA ILE A 808 -8.61 20.05 40.34
C ILE A 808 -9.51 20.96 41.20
N ASP A 809 -9.46 20.76 42.52
CA ASP A 809 -10.09 21.63 43.52
C ASP A 809 -9.14 22.77 43.94
N GLN A 810 -9.60 23.67 44.82
CA GLN A 810 -8.86 24.89 45.20
C GLN A 810 -7.54 24.65 45.94
N ASP A 811 -7.28 23.43 46.44
CA ASP A 811 -6.05 23.05 47.15
C ASP A 811 -5.17 22.03 46.42
N THR A 812 -5.51 21.69 45.17
CA THR A 812 -4.75 20.75 44.33
C THR A 812 -3.98 21.48 43.23
N ALA A 813 -2.73 21.08 43.01
CA ALA A 813 -1.96 21.42 41.82
C ALA A 813 -1.62 20.17 41.00
N ILE A 814 -1.49 20.33 39.68
CA ILE A 814 -0.90 19.33 38.79
C ILE A 814 0.50 19.80 38.40
N LEU A 815 1.47 18.88 38.44
CA LEU A 815 2.81 19.05 37.90
C LEU A 815 3.02 17.99 36.82
N GLU A 816 3.05 18.44 35.57
CA GLU A 816 3.20 17.61 34.40
C GLU A 816 4.53 17.86 33.71
N TRP A 817 5.30 16.81 33.45
CA TRP A 817 6.53 16.90 32.68
C TRP A 817 6.29 16.62 31.21
N TYR A 818 7.07 17.31 30.37
CA TYR A 818 7.19 17.04 28.94
C TYR A 818 8.67 17.14 28.56
N ILE A 819 9.24 16.03 28.09
CA ILE A 819 10.67 15.91 27.76
C ILE A 819 10.77 15.68 26.27
N ALA A 820 11.10 16.72 25.52
CA ALA A 820 11.18 16.65 24.07
C ALA A 820 12.20 17.67 23.54
N GLY A 821 12.68 17.47 22.31
CA GLY A 821 13.70 18.30 21.70
C GLY A 821 14.94 18.45 22.58
N ASP A 822 15.24 19.68 22.98
CA ASP A 822 16.42 20.07 23.76
C ASP A 822 16.10 20.53 25.19
N SER A 823 14.89 20.34 25.73
CA SER A 823 14.57 20.79 27.09
C SER A 823 13.69 19.83 27.89
N ILE A 824 13.71 19.99 29.22
CA ILE A 824 12.73 19.42 30.15
C ILE A 824 11.74 20.54 30.46
N MET A 825 10.48 20.37 30.06
CA MET A 825 9.41 21.29 30.40
C MET A 825 8.59 20.73 31.55
N ALA A 826 8.12 21.61 32.44
CA ALA A 826 7.17 21.30 33.48
C ALA A 826 6.01 22.27 33.45
N PHE A 827 4.81 21.76 33.18
CA PHE A 827 3.55 22.49 33.21
C PHE A 827 2.91 22.33 34.58
N ILE A 828 2.62 23.46 35.20
CA ILE A 828 2.04 23.55 36.53
C ILE A 828 0.64 24.12 36.40
N VAL A 829 -0.36 23.26 36.56
CA VAL A 829 -1.77 23.66 36.55
C VAL A 829 -2.21 23.92 37.98
N ILE A 830 -2.69 25.13 38.22
CA ILE A 830 -3.20 25.60 39.50
C ILE A 830 -4.66 26.03 39.37
N PRO A 831 -5.43 26.01 40.47
CA PRO A 831 -6.84 26.38 40.45
C PRO A 831 -7.01 27.82 39.98
N PRO A 832 -8.05 28.13 39.18
CA PRO A 832 -8.30 29.49 38.73
C PRO A 832 -8.53 30.41 39.93
N ASN A 833 -7.83 31.55 39.96
CA ASN A 833 -8.04 32.57 41.01
C ASN A 833 -9.52 32.99 41.04
N PRO A 834 -10.15 33.14 42.22
CA PRO A 834 -11.49 33.71 42.29
C PRO A 834 -11.47 35.10 41.64
N PRO A 835 -12.49 35.46 40.83
CA PRO A 835 -12.49 36.72 40.10
C PRO A 835 -12.34 37.90 41.07
N SER A 836 -11.21 38.60 40.98
CA SER A 836 -11.03 39.87 41.65
C SER A 836 -12.10 40.83 41.13
N LYS A 837 -12.90 41.42 42.04
CA LYS A 837 -13.89 42.46 41.69
C LYS A 837 -13.18 43.59 40.92
N GLY A 838 -13.28 43.59 39.60
CA GLY A 838 -12.88 44.70 38.74
C GLY A 838 -11.73 44.48 37.73
N GLY A 839 -11.29 43.24 37.45
CA GLY A 839 -10.28 42.98 36.41
C GLY A 839 -10.76 41.98 35.36
N ASN A 840 -10.53 42.27 34.07
CA ASN A 840 -10.85 41.36 32.97
C ASN A 840 -10.19 39.99 33.17
N SER A 841 -11.00 38.95 32.98
CA SER A 841 -10.72 37.55 33.24
C SER A 841 -9.76 36.96 32.20
N GLU A 842 -8.45 37.08 32.42
CA GLU A 842 -7.45 36.19 31.79
C GLU A 842 -7.35 34.89 32.60
N VAL A 843 -7.32 33.75 31.92
CA VAL A 843 -7.17 32.40 32.49
C VAL A 843 -5.78 32.26 33.13
N LYS A 844 -5.59 32.76 34.36
CA LYS A 844 -4.30 32.82 35.08
C LYS A 844 -4.04 31.59 35.97
N GLY A 845 -4.07 30.39 35.39
CA GLY A 845 -3.92 29.14 36.14
C GLY A 845 -2.83 28.18 35.64
N ILE A 846 -1.99 28.56 34.68
CA ILE A 846 -0.89 27.71 34.19
C ILE A 846 0.43 28.45 34.33
N LYS A 847 1.42 27.77 34.89
CA LYS A 847 2.82 28.20 34.89
C LYS A 847 3.66 27.16 34.18
N VAL A 848 4.72 27.61 33.51
CA VAL A 848 5.64 26.73 32.78
C VAL A 848 7.04 26.99 33.29
N TRP A 849 7.77 25.92 33.58
CA TRP A 849 9.20 25.93 33.83
C TRP A 849 9.89 25.13 32.71
N GLN A 850 11.07 25.58 32.29
CA GLN A 850 11.83 24.97 31.21
C GLN A 850 13.31 24.92 31.61
N SER A 851 13.92 23.74 31.46
CA SER A 851 15.34 23.52 31.77
C SER A 851 16.26 24.02 30.65
N SER A 852 17.57 24.03 30.93
CA SER A 852 18.59 24.13 29.87
C SER A 852 18.73 22.81 29.11
N ALA A 853 19.35 22.86 27.93
CA ALA A 853 19.71 21.66 27.16
C ALA A 853 20.78 20.79 27.87
N GLU A 854 21.65 21.41 28.66
CA GLU A 854 22.63 20.71 29.48
C GLU A 854 21.94 19.84 30.54
N ASP A 855 20.88 20.35 31.17
CA ASP A 855 20.13 19.60 32.18
C ASP A 855 19.37 18.41 31.58
N ARG A 856 18.86 18.56 30.35
CA ARG A 856 18.30 17.41 29.60
C ARG A 856 19.38 16.36 29.30
N GLY A 857 20.59 16.78 28.92
CA GLY A 857 21.73 15.88 28.74
C GLY A 857 22.07 15.11 30.03
N LYS A 858 22.16 15.82 31.16
CA LYS A 858 22.37 15.22 32.49
C LYS A 858 21.27 14.22 32.85
N LEU A 859 20.02 14.51 32.48
CA LEU A 859 18.91 13.59 32.70
C LEU A 859 19.09 12.30 31.90
N ILE A 860 19.48 12.39 30.63
CA ILE A 860 19.74 11.23 29.77
C ILE A 860 20.86 10.36 30.34
N ASP A 861 21.98 10.96 30.75
CA ASP A 861 23.10 10.25 31.37
C ASP A 861 22.68 9.60 32.69
N PHE A 862 21.95 10.33 33.54
CA PHE A 862 21.40 9.80 34.79
C PHE A 862 20.54 8.55 34.57
N ILE A 863 19.66 8.55 33.56
CA ILE A 863 18.81 7.39 33.25
C ILE A 863 19.64 6.17 32.93
N LYS A 864 20.66 6.36 32.08
CA LYS A 864 21.54 5.27 31.64
C LYS A 864 22.27 4.66 32.82
N ASP A 865 22.84 5.49 33.69
CA ASP A 865 23.57 5.05 34.88
C ASP A 865 22.65 4.39 35.92
N TYR A 866 21.49 4.99 36.18
CA TYR A 866 20.49 4.44 37.10
C TYR A 866 20.02 3.05 36.66
N ARG A 867 19.77 2.87 35.36
CA ARG A 867 19.33 1.59 34.77
C ARG A 867 20.43 0.54 34.85
N ASP A 868 21.63 0.86 34.38
CA ASP A 868 22.77 -0.07 34.43
C ASP A 868 23.05 -0.53 35.86
N ALA A 869 22.99 0.38 36.83
CA ALA A 869 23.14 0.05 38.24
C ALA A 869 22.02 -0.90 38.74
N TYR A 870 20.77 -0.68 38.34
CA TYR A 870 19.67 -1.56 38.75
C TYR A 870 19.78 -2.97 38.16
N GLU A 871 20.08 -3.07 36.85
CA GLU A 871 20.14 -4.33 36.10
C GLU A 871 21.40 -5.14 36.45
N ASN A 872 22.57 -4.48 36.43
CA ASN A 872 23.86 -5.15 36.51
C ASN A 872 24.49 -5.09 37.91
N ASN A 873 24.06 -4.17 38.79
CA ASN A 873 24.66 -4.02 40.13
C ASN A 873 23.64 -3.67 41.23
N LYS A 874 22.59 -4.50 41.35
CA LYS A 874 21.43 -4.25 42.23
C LYS A 874 21.77 -3.90 43.67
N THR A 875 22.81 -4.51 44.27
CA THR A 875 23.22 -4.21 45.64
C THR A 875 23.79 -2.79 45.78
N ALA A 876 24.64 -2.36 44.83
CA ALA A 876 25.14 -0.99 44.83
C ALA A 876 24.02 0.02 44.58
N TRP A 877 23.09 -0.31 43.67
CA TRP A 877 21.91 0.51 43.44
C TRP A 877 21.06 0.70 44.72
N ILE A 878 20.78 -0.38 45.47
CA ILE A 878 20.05 -0.28 46.75
C ILE A 878 20.78 0.63 47.75
N ASN A 879 22.10 0.52 47.84
CA ASN A 879 22.89 1.29 48.80
C ASN A 879 22.97 2.79 48.43
N ASN A 880 22.99 3.10 47.12
CA ASN A 880 23.14 4.45 46.60
C ASN A 880 21.81 5.08 46.14
N LEU A 881 20.67 4.42 46.37
CA LEU A 881 19.36 4.90 45.90
C LEU A 881 19.05 6.33 46.36
N ASN A 882 19.43 6.68 47.59
CA ASN A 882 19.24 8.04 48.09
C ASN A 882 20.05 9.08 47.30
N ASP A 883 21.27 8.73 46.86
CA ASP A 883 22.13 9.62 46.08
C ASP A 883 21.57 9.82 44.67
N TYR A 884 21.03 8.75 44.05
CA TYR A 884 20.30 8.88 42.79
C TYR A 884 19.08 9.79 42.91
N LEU A 885 18.32 9.71 44.01
CA LEU A 885 17.16 10.60 44.23
C LEU A 885 17.59 12.05 44.45
N ASN A 886 18.71 12.31 45.15
CA ASN A 886 19.28 13.65 45.27
C ASN A 886 19.68 14.20 43.89
N GLN A 887 20.42 13.42 43.12
CA GLN A 887 20.88 13.81 41.78
C GLN A 887 19.68 14.13 40.86
N LEU A 888 18.64 13.30 40.86
CA LEU A 888 17.45 13.57 40.06
C LEU A 888 16.69 14.83 40.53
N SER A 889 16.62 15.07 41.85
CA SER A 889 15.99 16.27 42.40
C SER A 889 16.68 17.56 41.93
N GLU A 890 18.02 17.52 41.86
CA GLU A 890 18.84 18.61 41.33
C GLU A 890 18.65 18.81 39.83
N ILE A 891 18.67 17.72 39.04
CA ILE A 891 18.49 17.79 37.57
C ILE A 891 17.10 18.35 37.23
N LEU A 892 16.05 17.93 37.95
CA LEU A 892 14.68 18.41 37.74
C LEU A 892 14.38 19.75 38.42
N GLN A 893 15.33 20.31 39.17
CA GLN A 893 15.19 21.56 39.93
C GLN A 893 13.88 21.63 40.74
N ILE A 894 13.57 20.56 41.49
CA ILE A 894 12.29 20.42 42.19
C ILE A 894 11.97 21.61 43.10
N ASP A 895 12.95 22.15 43.84
CA ASP A 895 12.72 23.30 44.70
C ASP A 895 12.22 24.53 43.92
N GLU A 896 12.72 24.78 42.70
CA GLU A 896 12.28 25.90 41.86
C GLU A 896 10.84 25.69 41.35
N LEU A 897 10.50 24.46 40.96
CA LEU A 897 9.13 24.09 40.58
C LEU A 897 8.15 24.32 41.73
N LEU A 898 8.56 24.02 42.98
CA LEU A 898 7.72 24.21 44.17
C LEU A 898 7.49 25.69 44.50
N GLU A 899 8.38 26.61 44.14
CA GLU A 899 8.16 28.05 44.30
C GLU A 899 7.03 28.57 43.40
N LEU A 900 6.80 27.90 42.27
CA LEU A 900 5.71 28.22 41.34
C LEU A 900 4.35 27.73 41.85
N ILE A 901 4.31 26.76 42.78
CA ILE A 901 3.07 26.22 43.35
C ILE A 901 2.63 27.06 44.56
N PRO A 902 1.37 27.57 44.60
CA PRO A 902 0.85 28.32 45.73
C PRO A 902 0.95 27.55 47.05
N LYS A 903 1.30 28.24 48.15
CA LYS A 903 1.38 27.62 49.48
C LYS A 903 0.03 27.08 49.99
N SER A 904 -1.08 27.57 49.44
CA SER A 904 -2.43 27.09 49.72
C SER A 904 -2.71 25.70 49.15
N CYS A 905 -1.94 25.24 48.15
CA CYS A 905 -2.08 23.90 47.62
C CYS A 905 -1.46 22.89 48.59
N SER A 906 -2.31 22.06 49.18
CA SER A 906 -1.94 20.96 50.08
C SER A 906 -1.87 19.61 49.39
N ARG A 907 -2.34 19.49 48.13
CA ARG A 907 -2.32 18.27 47.32
C ARG A 907 -1.56 18.48 46.02
N LEU A 908 -0.80 17.47 45.60
CA LEU A 908 -0.08 17.46 44.32
C LEU A 908 -0.43 16.22 43.51
N ILE A 909 -0.69 16.41 42.22
CA ILE A 909 -0.81 15.33 41.23
C ILE A 909 0.39 15.42 40.29
N LEU A 910 1.13 14.34 40.17
CA LEU A 910 2.29 14.21 39.29
C LEU A 910 1.87 13.52 37.99
N ILE A 911 2.24 14.10 36.85
CA ILE A 911 2.10 13.49 35.52
C ILE A 911 3.49 13.34 34.91
N PRO A 912 4.16 12.19 35.12
CA PRO A 912 5.48 11.95 34.57
C PRO A 912 5.46 11.84 33.05
N HIS A 913 6.65 11.84 32.44
CA HIS A 913 6.86 11.55 31.02
C HIS A 913 8.09 10.65 30.87
N TRP A 914 8.04 9.72 29.91
CA TRP A 914 9.10 8.74 29.65
C TRP A 914 9.50 7.94 30.91
N PHE A 915 10.80 7.82 31.19
CA PHE A 915 11.34 7.07 32.32
C PHE A 915 10.93 7.65 33.68
N LEU A 916 10.41 8.89 33.77
CA LEU A 916 10.00 9.46 35.05
C LEU A 916 8.86 8.67 35.71
N HIS A 917 8.12 7.87 34.92
CA HIS A 917 7.08 6.97 35.43
C HIS A 917 7.61 5.84 36.32
N ILE A 918 8.91 5.52 36.23
CA ILE A 918 9.53 4.40 36.96
C ILE A 918 10.50 4.83 38.05
N ILE A 919 10.44 6.10 38.44
CA ILE A 919 11.20 6.63 39.56
C ILE A 919 10.24 7.22 40.59
N THR A 920 10.62 7.14 41.86
CA THR A 920 9.84 7.60 43.00
C THR A 920 9.86 9.13 43.18
N LEU A 921 9.28 9.85 42.21
CA LEU A 921 9.24 11.34 42.20
C LEU A 921 8.66 11.96 43.48
N HIS A 922 7.60 11.39 44.06
CA HIS A 922 7.00 11.84 45.31
C HIS A 922 7.97 11.76 46.51
N CYS A 923 9.05 10.98 46.40
CA CYS A 923 10.09 10.87 47.41
C CYS A 923 11.39 11.58 47.03
N LEU A 924 11.36 12.54 46.09
CA LEU A 924 12.53 13.37 45.82
C LEU A 924 12.86 14.24 47.05
N PRO A 925 14.13 14.28 47.48
CA PRO A 925 14.57 15.09 48.60
C PRO A 925 14.59 16.57 48.24
N LEU A 926 14.20 17.40 49.20
CA LEU A 926 14.17 18.87 49.11
C LEU A 926 15.34 19.49 49.88
N LYS A 927 15.69 20.74 49.57
CA LYS A 927 16.78 21.47 50.25
C LYS A 927 16.62 21.59 51.77
N ASP A 928 15.39 21.53 52.27
CA ASP A 928 15.09 21.59 53.71
C ASP A 928 15.24 20.24 54.44
N GLY A 929 15.65 19.19 53.72
CA GLY A 929 15.86 17.84 54.25
C GLY A 929 14.58 17.00 54.36
N GLN A 930 13.43 17.52 53.91
CA GLN A 930 12.20 16.75 53.76
C GLN A 930 12.14 16.07 52.38
N PHE A 931 11.24 15.09 52.24
CA PHE A 931 10.85 14.56 50.94
C PHE A 931 9.65 15.32 50.37
N LEU A 932 9.53 15.37 49.04
CA LEU A 932 8.46 16.07 48.32
C LEU A 932 7.05 15.77 48.89
N TYR A 933 6.75 14.51 49.18
CA TYR A 933 5.44 14.11 49.71
C TYR A 933 5.12 14.69 51.10
N GLN A 934 6.13 15.10 51.87
CA GLN A 934 5.93 15.70 53.20
C GLN A 934 5.50 17.17 53.10
N ARG A 935 5.78 17.84 51.96
CA ARG A 935 5.34 19.21 51.69
C ARG A 935 3.84 19.32 51.45
N PHE A 936 3.21 18.26 50.96
CA PHE A 936 1.80 18.20 50.56
C PHE A 936 0.99 17.32 51.53
N THR A 937 0.38 17.94 52.54
CA THR A 937 -0.34 17.24 53.62
C THR A 937 -1.56 16.45 53.16
N ASN A 938 -2.16 16.83 52.01
CA ASN A 938 -3.28 16.12 51.39
C ASN A 938 -2.82 15.09 50.34
N GLY A 939 -1.53 14.74 50.35
CA GLY A 939 -0.96 13.64 49.59
C GLY A 939 -0.36 14.06 48.25
N VAL A 940 0.48 13.16 47.72
CA VAL A 940 1.04 13.25 46.37
C VAL A 940 0.62 12.00 45.60
N GLY A 941 -0.16 12.18 44.54
CA GLY A 941 -0.64 11.11 43.67
C GLY A 941 -0.03 11.20 42.28
N TYR A 942 -0.17 10.13 41.50
CA TYR A 942 0.26 10.07 40.11
C TYR A 942 -0.94 9.90 39.19
N VAL A 943 -0.88 10.44 37.98
CA VAL A 943 -1.74 10.00 36.87
C VAL A 943 -0.90 9.92 35.60
N PRO A 944 -1.22 9.05 34.63
CA PRO A 944 -0.42 9.00 33.40
C PRO A 944 -0.68 10.20 32.46
N SER A 945 -1.88 10.77 32.48
CA SER A 945 -2.28 11.95 31.70
C SER A 945 -3.49 12.65 32.32
N CYS A 946 -3.74 13.92 31.96
CA CYS A 946 -4.98 14.61 32.31
C CYS A 946 -6.20 13.92 31.70
N GLN A 947 -6.06 13.32 30.52
CA GLN A 947 -7.13 12.51 29.91
C GLN A 947 -7.55 11.34 30.81
N LEU A 948 -6.60 10.57 31.36
CA LEU A 948 -6.93 9.49 32.31
C LEU A 948 -7.43 10.02 33.66
N LEU A 949 -6.92 11.17 34.14
CA LEU A 949 -7.45 11.80 35.34
C LEU A 949 -8.93 12.17 35.19
N LYS A 950 -9.34 12.68 34.03
CA LYS A 950 -10.74 12.96 33.70
C LYS A 950 -11.59 11.69 33.82
N LEU A 951 -11.15 10.58 33.24
CA LEU A 951 -11.87 9.31 33.34
C LEU A 951 -12.00 8.80 34.77
N VAL A 952 -10.90 8.89 35.52
CA VAL A 952 -10.83 8.40 36.90
C VAL A 952 -11.70 9.26 37.83
N LYS A 953 -11.78 10.58 37.60
CA LYS A 953 -12.68 11.51 38.33
C LYS A 953 -14.16 11.18 38.13
N LEU A 954 -14.58 10.83 36.91
CA LEU A 954 -15.93 10.32 36.64
C LEU A 954 -16.20 8.98 37.37
N SER A 955 -15.14 8.28 37.72
CA SER A 955 -15.17 6.95 38.35
C SER A 955 -14.89 6.99 39.85
N GLN A 956 -15.07 8.12 40.55
CA GLN A 956 -14.92 8.19 42.01
C GLN A 956 -15.87 7.23 42.73
N ARG A 957 -15.32 6.35 43.59
CA ARG A 957 -16.09 5.38 44.39
C ARG A 957 -15.79 5.49 45.87
N GLU A 958 -16.85 5.47 46.68
CA GLU A 958 -16.74 5.55 48.14
C GLU A 958 -16.60 4.16 48.78
N ASN A 959 -17.26 3.17 48.20
CA ASN A 959 -17.37 1.83 48.79
C ASN A 959 -16.00 1.14 48.90
N PHE A 960 -15.75 0.51 50.06
CA PHE A 960 -14.53 -0.23 50.37
C PHE A 960 -14.83 -1.48 51.21
N THR A 961 -15.88 -2.23 50.83
CA THR A 961 -16.43 -3.31 51.69
C THR A 961 -16.30 -4.71 51.12
N ARG A 962 -15.84 -4.86 49.87
CA ARG A 962 -15.76 -6.15 49.17
C ARG A 962 -14.34 -6.33 48.66
N LEU A 963 -13.69 -7.41 49.06
CA LEU A 963 -12.30 -7.73 48.71
C LEU A 963 -12.27 -8.94 47.78
N PHE A 964 -11.52 -8.82 46.68
CA PHE A 964 -11.13 -9.93 45.83
C PHE A 964 -9.60 -9.98 45.78
N ALA A 965 -9.01 -11.04 46.32
CA ALA A 965 -7.58 -11.18 46.46
C ALA A 965 -7.04 -12.40 45.70
N ILE A 966 -5.98 -12.18 44.92
CA ILE A 966 -5.16 -13.23 44.31
C ILE A 966 -3.95 -13.47 45.22
N LYS A 967 -3.83 -14.70 45.72
CA LYS A 967 -2.86 -15.10 46.74
C LYS A 967 -1.80 -16.04 46.16
N ASN A 968 -0.63 -15.51 45.84
CA ASN A 968 0.60 -16.28 45.57
C ASN A 968 0.40 -17.43 44.55
N PRO A 969 0.09 -17.14 43.28
CA PRO A 969 -0.19 -18.18 42.28
C PRO A 969 0.97 -19.16 42.08
N THR A 970 0.66 -20.45 41.96
CA THR A 970 1.69 -21.51 41.87
C THR A 970 2.26 -21.62 40.46
N ARG A 971 3.58 -21.54 40.33
CA ARG A 971 4.34 -21.77 39.09
C ARG A 971 5.63 -22.54 39.40
N LYS A 972 6.08 -23.43 38.51
CA LYS A 972 7.33 -24.20 38.71
C LYS A 972 8.59 -23.36 38.44
N ASP A 973 8.49 -22.38 37.55
CA ASP A 973 9.58 -21.49 37.13
C ASP A 973 9.86 -20.36 38.12
N LEU A 974 8.93 -20.09 39.06
CA LEU A 974 9.04 -18.99 40.02
C LEU A 974 9.04 -19.49 41.48
N LYS A 975 9.71 -18.73 42.35
CA LYS A 975 9.70 -18.99 43.79
C LYS A 975 8.48 -18.31 44.42
N PRO A 976 7.74 -18.97 45.33
CA PRO A 976 6.62 -18.35 46.03
C PRO A 976 7.00 -17.04 46.73
N LEU A 977 6.08 -16.06 46.68
CA LEU A 977 6.25 -14.76 47.32
C LEU A 977 6.18 -14.90 48.84
N LEU A 978 7.34 -14.73 49.49
CA LEU A 978 7.48 -14.96 50.91
C LEU A 978 6.73 -13.89 51.73
N GLY A 979 5.60 -14.25 52.34
CA GLY A 979 4.78 -13.32 53.14
C GLY A 979 3.47 -12.89 52.47
N ALA A 980 3.26 -13.21 51.18
CA ALA A 980 1.99 -12.97 50.48
C ALA A 980 0.78 -13.58 51.20
N ASN A 981 0.92 -14.82 51.70
CA ASN A 981 -0.14 -15.48 52.48
C ASN A 981 -0.42 -14.74 53.79
N LEU A 982 0.60 -14.16 54.43
CA LEU A 982 0.48 -13.43 55.69
C LEU A 982 -0.19 -12.07 55.48
N GLU A 983 0.21 -11.38 54.42
CA GLU A 983 -0.38 -10.15 53.94
C GLU A 983 -1.88 -10.32 53.71
N ILE A 984 -2.28 -11.30 52.89
CA ILE A 984 -3.68 -11.52 52.53
C ILE A 984 -4.52 -11.97 53.72
N GLU A 985 -4.02 -12.87 54.57
CA GLU A 985 -4.70 -13.26 55.81
C GLU A 985 -4.94 -12.04 56.72
N ARG A 986 -4.01 -11.09 56.74
CA ARG A 986 -4.15 -9.91 57.60
C ARG A 986 -5.07 -8.84 57.00
N ILE A 987 -5.02 -8.66 55.68
CA ILE A 987 -5.92 -7.76 54.95
C ILE A 987 -7.37 -8.27 55.03
N SER A 988 -7.60 -9.57 54.84
CA SER A 988 -8.94 -10.19 54.82
C SER A 988 -9.70 -10.01 56.13
N GLN A 989 -9.00 -10.02 57.28
CA GLN A 989 -9.58 -9.72 58.60
C GLN A 989 -10.16 -8.30 58.70
N GLY A 990 -9.81 -7.41 57.77
CA GLY A 990 -10.40 -6.08 57.61
C GLY A 990 -11.77 -6.09 56.93
N PHE A 991 -12.20 -7.18 56.31
CA PHE A 991 -13.42 -7.29 55.53
C PHE A 991 -14.38 -8.33 56.13
N ALA A 992 -15.67 -8.23 55.81
CA ALA A 992 -16.63 -9.24 56.21
C ALA A 992 -16.42 -10.52 55.40
N ALA A 993 -16.52 -11.70 56.03
CA ALA A 993 -16.16 -12.96 55.40
C ALA A 993 -17.02 -13.25 54.15
N GLU A 994 -18.31 -12.90 54.19
CA GLU A 994 -19.26 -13.04 53.08
C GLU A 994 -19.02 -12.05 51.93
N LYS A 995 -18.16 -11.06 52.13
CA LYS A 995 -17.76 -10.05 51.14
C LYS A 995 -16.29 -10.20 50.72
N THR A 996 -15.65 -11.30 51.11
CA THR A 996 -14.22 -11.54 50.88
C THR A 996 -14.04 -12.77 50.02
N ILE A 997 -13.34 -12.59 48.92
CA ILE A 997 -12.99 -13.62 47.96
C ILE A 997 -11.48 -13.70 47.92
N ILE A 998 -10.95 -14.90 48.16
CA ILE A 998 -9.52 -15.18 48.07
C ILE A 998 -9.35 -16.37 47.14
N ILE A 999 -8.55 -16.22 46.10
CA ILE A 999 -8.17 -17.29 45.17
C ILE A 999 -6.66 -17.39 45.26
N GLY A 1000 -6.12 -18.57 45.58
CA GLY A 1000 -4.70 -18.70 45.84
C GLY A 1000 -4.03 -19.89 45.16
N GLU A 1001 -2.70 -19.83 45.15
CA GLU A 1001 -1.83 -20.96 44.80
C GLU A 1001 -2.21 -21.57 43.44
N SER A 1002 -2.52 -22.87 43.37
CA SER A 1002 -2.86 -23.54 42.11
C SER A 1002 -4.22 -23.11 41.53
N GLU A 1003 -5.13 -22.58 42.35
CA GLU A 1003 -6.46 -22.16 41.90
C GLU A 1003 -6.47 -20.75 41.28
N ALA A 1004 -5.42 -19.96 41.51
CA ALA A 1004 -5.29 -18.60 41.02
C ALA A 1004 -4.91 -18.55 39.52
N SER A 1005 -5.68 -19.25 38.70
CA SER A 1005 -5.52 -19.35 37.26
C SER A 1005 -6.35 -18.31 36.52
N LYS A 1006 -5.98 -18.04 35.27
CA LYS A 1006 -6.73 -17.20 34.35
C LYS A 1006 -8.17 -17.68 34.14
N GLN A 1007 -8.38 -18.99 34.03
CA GLN A 1007 -9.72 -19.59 33.90
C GLN A 1007 -10.58 -19.33 35.14
N THR A 1008 -9.99 -19.35 36.34
CA THR A 1008 -10.72 -19.09 37.58
C THR A 1008 -11.18 -17.63 37.66
N LEU A 1009 -10.34 -16.69 37.25
CA LEU A 1009 -10.72 -15.26 37.15
C LEU A 1009 -11.92 -15.09 36.21
N GLU A 1010 -11.90 -15.77 35.06
CA GLU A 1010 -13.01 -15.75 34.09
C GLU A 1010 -14.30 -16.30 34.70
N ASN A 1011 -14.23 -17.48 35.34
CA ASN A 1011 -15.38 -18.12 35.97
C ASN A 1011 -15.98 -17.28 37.11
N ARG A 1012 -15.19 -16.40 37.72
CA ARG A 1012 -15.57 -15.53 38.85
C ARG A 1012 -15.70 -14.05 38.45
N ARG A 1013 -15.84 -13.78 37.17
CA ARG A 1013 -15.93 -12.43 36.58
C ARG A 1013 -16.96 -11.53 37.27
N GLN A 1014 -18.16 -12.02 37.55
CA GLN A 1014 -19.21 -11.21 38.20
C GLN A 1014 -18.80 -10.75 39.60
N GLU A 1015 -18.13 -11.59 40.36
CA GLU A 1015 -17.68 -11.25 41.70
C GLU A 1015 -16.48 -10.30 41.67
N LEU A 1016 -15.58 -10.48 40.69
CA LEU A 1016 -14.49 -9.55 40.41
C LEU A 1016 -15.02 -8.16 40.04
N GLN A 1017 -16.00 -8.08 39.13
CA GLN A 1017 -16.65 -6.83 38.71
C GLN A 1017 -17.36 -6.13 39.88
N ALA A 1018 -17.98 -6.88 40.78
CA ALA A 1018 -18.70 -6.34 41.94
C ALA A 1018 -17.78 -6.02 43.15
N SER A 1019 -16.46 -6.16 43.01
CA SER A 1019 -15.52 -5.96 44.10
C SER A 1019 -15.02 -4.53 44.17
N HIS A 1020 -15.01 -3.99 45.40
CA HIS A 1020 -14.52 -2.64 45.65
C HIS A 1020 -12.99 -2.58 45.72
N CYS A 1021 -12.35 -3.69 46.09
CA CYS A 1021 -10.91 -3.78 46.27
C CYS A 1021 -10.39 -5.03 45.57
N LEU A 1022 -9.49 -4.87 44.61
CA LEU A 1022 -8.72 -5.97 44.04
C LEU A 1022 -7.32 -5.96 44.64
N HIS A 1023 -6.82 -7.12 45.06
CA HIS A 1023 -5.48 -7.24 45.62
C HIS A 1023 -4.73 -8.40 44.95
N PHE A 1024 -3.70 -8.08 44.17
CA PHE A 1024 -2.88 -9.05 43.47
C PHE A 1024 -1.53 -9.19 44.18
N SER A 1025 -1.34 -10.30 44.89
CA SER A 1025 -0.06 -10.70 45.47
C SER A 1025 0.55 -11.81 44.60
N CYS A 1026 1.16 -11.44 43.48
CA CYS A 1026 1.70 -12.34 42.46
C CYS A 1026 2.92 -11.76 41.75
N HIS A 1027 3.58 -12.56 40.91
CA HIS A 1027 4.68 -12.07 40.08
C HIS A 1027 4.16 -11.21 38.93
N GLY A 1028 4.94 -10.21 38.52
CA GLY A 1028 4.63 -9.35 37.38
C GLY A 1028 5.73 -9.42 36.33
N LYS A 1029 5.33 -9.32 35.07
CA LYS A 1029 6.19 -9.13 33.90
C LYS A 1029 5.89 -7.75 33.32
N PHE A 1030 6.92 -6.99 32.99
CA PHE A 1030 6.79 -5.76 32.19
C PHE A 1030 7.51 -5.99 30.87
N ASP A 1031 6.88 -5.58 29.78
CA ASP A 1031 7.41 -5.70 28.42
C ASP A 1031 7.45 -4.31 27.80
N ASN A 1032 8.64 -3.84 27.42
CA ASN A 1032 8.84 -2.49 26.89
C ASN A 1032 8.70 -2.42 25.38
N GLU A 1033 9.02 -3.50 24.67
CA GLU A 1033 8.88 -3.55 23.22
C GLU A 1033 7.40 -3.70 22.84
N SER A 1034 6.68 -4.51 23.61
CA SER A 1034 5.25 -4.74 23.47
C SER A 1034 4.52 -4.47 24.79
N PRO A 1035 4.20 -3.22 25.16
CA PRO A 1035 3.53 -2.90 26.43
C PRO A 1035 2.26 -3.71 26.70
N ARG A 1036 1.52 -4.09 25.66
CA ARG A 1036 0.33 -4.96 25.72
C ARG A 1036 0.60 -6.34 26.32
N ASP A 1037 1.84 -6.83 26.24
CA ASP A 1037 2.29 -8.12 26.78
C ASP A 1037 2.79 -8.06 28.23
N SER A 1038 2.85 -6.84 28.80
CA SER A 1038 3.02 -6.67 30.26
C SER A 1038 1.91 -7.41 30.99
N ALA A 1039 2.23 -8.16 32.06
CA ALA A 1039 1.28 -9.11 32.62
C ALA A 1039 1.42 -9.42 34.10
N LEU A 1040 0.31 -9.79 34.72
CA LEU A 1040 0.25 -10.47 36.01
C LEU A 1040 0.43 -11.98 35.78
N MET A 1041 1.44 -12.59 36.40
CA MET A 1041 1.71 -14.02 36.26
C MET A 1041 0.80 -14.82 37.20
N LEU A 1042 -0.15 -15.54 36.59
CA LEU A 1042 -1.11 -16.38 37.29
C LEU A 1042 -0.63 -17.84 37.35
N ALA A 1043 -1.43 -18.69 38.00
CA ALA A 1043 -1.06 -20.07 38.29
C ALA A 1043 -0.93 -20.91 37.00
N ASP A 1044 0.20 -21.59 36.87
CA ASP A 1044 0.47 -22.64 35.90
C ASP A 1044 1.22 -23.76 36.61
N PRO A 1045 0.53 -24.53 37.49
CA PRO A 1045 1.17 -25.50 38.36
C PRO A 1045 1.85 -26.63 37.57
N ASP A 1046 1.36 -26.93 36.37
CA ASP A 1046 1.91 -27.98 35.52
C ASP A 1046 2.97 -27.48 34.53
N SER A 1047 3.05 -26.17 34.29
CA SER A 1047 3.91 -25.51 33.29
C SER A 1047 3.55 -25.87 31.85
N ASN A 1048 2.25 -26.03 31.58
CA ASN A 1048 1.74 -26.40 30.25
C ASN A 1048 1.33 -25.19 29.43
N LEU A 1049 1.04 -24.06 30.07
CA LEU A 1049 0.46 -22.88 29.43
C LEU A 1049 1.50 -21.79 29.18
N GLY A 1050 2.58 -21.73 29.97
CA GLY A 1050 3.67 -20.78 29.77
C GLY A 1050 3.17 -19.33 29.90
N GLU A 1051 3.36 -18.53 28.85
CA GLU A 1051 2.88 -17.13 28.81
C GLU A 1051 1.36 -17.01 28.70
N SER A 1052 0.68 -18.00 28.11
CA SER A 1052 -0.78 -18.01 27.97
C SER A 1052 -1.53 -18.06 29.31
N ALA A 1053 -0.84 -18.47 30.39
CA ALA A 1053 -1.37 -18.42 31.74
C ALA A 1053 -1.47 -17.00 32.31
N ASN A 1054 -0.72 -16.05 31.76
CA ASN A 1054 -0.64 -14.69 32.28
C ASN A 1054 -1.92 -13.89 31.97
N LEU A 1055 -2.24 -12.94 32.85
CA LEU A 1055 -3.24 -11.89 32.60
C LEU A 1055 -2.50 -10.67 32.05
N THR A 1056 -2.61 -10.44 30.74
CA THR A 1056 -1.87 -9.38 30.06
C THR A 1056 -2.58 -8.03 30.14
N LEU A 1057 -1.85 -6.95 29.85
CA LEU A 1057 -2.39 -5.59 29.80
C LEU A 1057 -3.45 -5.47 28.70
N ALA A 1058 -3.23 -6.09 27.53
CA ALA A 1058 -4.24 -6.22 26.48
C ALA A 1058 -5.58 -6.75 27.03
N GLU A 1059 -5.53 -7.82 27.80
CA GLU A 1059 -6.74 -8.42 28.36
C GLU A 1059 -7.40 -7.58 29.45
N VAL A 1060 -6.61 -6.79 30.19
CA VAL A 1060 -7.16 -5.81 31.13
C VAL A 1060 -7.94 -4.72 30.36
N PHE A 1061 -7.42 -4.24 29.23
CA PHE A 1061 -8.13 -3.27 28.40
C PHE A 1061 -9.41 -3.85 27.80
N GLU A 1062 -9.36 -5.07 27.29
CA GLU A 1062 -10.45 -5.72 26.55
C GLU A 1062 -11.55 -6.27 27.46
N LYS A 1063 -11.18 -6.91 28.57
CA LYS A 1063 -12.09 -7.79 29.33
C LYS A 1063 -12.50 -7.23 30.67
N PHE A 1064 -11.76 -6.29 31.27
CA PHE A 1064 -12.05 -5.86 32.64
C PHE A 1064 -13.05 -4.70 32.67
N ASP A 1065 -14.06 -4.85 33.51
CA ASP A 1065 -14.99 -3.78 33.90
C ASP A 1065 -14.91 -3.62 35.42
N LEU A 1066 -14.24 -2.56 35.84
CA LEU A 1066 -13.92 -2.25 37.22
C LEU A 1066 -14.66 -1.01 37.72
N ARG A 1067 -15.82 -0.69 37.14
CA ARG A 1067 -16.59 0.50 37.52
C ARG A 1067 -17.09 0.49 38.96
N GLU A 1068 -17.07 -0.62 39.68
CA GLU A 1068 -17.33 -0.66 41.14
C GLU A 1068 -16.04 -0.65 41.99
N CYS A 1069 -14.88 -0.78 41.35
CA CYS A 1069 -13.60 -0.94 42.01
C CYS A 1069 -13.02 0.42 42.43
N ARG A 1070 -12.84 0.60 43.73
CA ARG A 1070 -12.17 1.78 44.31
C ARG A 1070 -10.65 1.66 44.25
N LEU A 1071 -10.10 0.47 44.48
CA LEU A 1071 -8.67 0.25 44.61
C LEU A 1071 -8.24 -1.08 44.00
N VAL A 1072 -7.27 -1.03 43.10
CA VAL A 1072 -6.45 -2.18 42.72
C VAL A 1072 -5.08 -2.06 43.40
N THR A 1073 -4.64 -3.11 44.07
CA THR A 1073 -3.29 -3.19 44.66
C THR A 1073 -2.48 -4.25 43.93
N LEU A 1074 -1.30 -3.89 43.43
CA LEU A 1074 -0.38 -4.75 42.70
C LEU A 1074 0.92 -4.89 43.52
N CYS A 1075 1.08 -6.03 44.19
CA CYS A 1075 2.27 -6.38 44.96
C CYS A 1075 3.13 -7.35 44.15
N PHE A 1076 4.07 -6.85 43.36
CA PHE A 1076 4.88 -7.67 42.47
C PHE A 1076 6.14 -8.24 43.15
N GLY A 1077 6.48 -9.48 42.82
CA GLY A 1077 7.88 -9.92 42.81
C GLY A 1077 8.36 -10.09 41.37
N GLY A 1078 9.34 -9.32 40.92
CA GLY A 1078 9.82 -9.35 39.52
C GLY A 1078 10.39 -8.00 39.09
N SER A 1079 11.28 -7.98 38.09
CA SER A 1079 11.97 -6.77 37.59
C SER A 1079 10.97 -5.71 37.09
N GLY A 1080 10.56 -4.82 37.99
CA GLY A 1080 9.67 -3.69 37.68
C GLY A 1080 10.34 -2.46 37.07
N ILE A 1081 11.64 -2.52 36.76
CA ILE A 1081 12.32 -1.44 36.05
C ILE A 1081 12.46 -1.85 34.58
N ILE A 1082 12.00 -0.94 33.73
CA ILE A 1082 11.91 -0.97 32.28
C ILE A 1082 13.24 -1.43 31.66
N GLU A 1083 13.22 -2.51 30.89
CA GLU A 1083 14.22 -2.78 29.84
C GLU A 1083 13.99 -1.78 28.70
N SER A 1084 14.36 -0.51 28.92
CA SER A 1084 14.31 0.49 27.87
C SER A 1084 15.62 0.40 27.11
N ASN A 1085 15.55 0.17 25.81
CA ASN A 1085 16.68 0.54 24.96
C ASN A 1085 16.80 2.07 25.05
N ALA A 1086 18.01 2.61 25.25
CA ALA A 1086 18.22 4.07 25.22
C ALA A 1086 17.80 4.69 23.86
N ASN A 1087 17.63 3.83 22.84
CA ASN A 1087 17.17 4.16 21.50
C ASN A 1087 15.71 3.69 21.24
N SER A 1088 14.98 3.20 22.24
CA SER A 1088 13.56 2.85 22.11
C SER A 1088 12.74 4.12 22.09
N ILE A 1089 12.16 4.42 20.92
CA ILE A 1089 11.40 5.64 20.62
C ILE A 1089 9.93 5.43 21.01
N SER A 1090 9.64 4.84 22.17
CA SER A 1090 8.26 4.84 22.69
C SER A 1090 8.05 6.11 23.53
N ASP A 1091 7.21 7.00 23.00
CA ASP A 1091 6.99 8.36 23.51
C ASP A 1091 6.33 8.44 24.89
N GLU A 1092 5.76 7.35 25.41
CA GLU A 1092 5.00 7.39 26.66
C GLU A 1092 5.02 6.04 27.39
N TYR A 1093 5.00 6.09 28.72
CA TYR A 1093 4.87 4.88 29.53
C TYR A 1093 3.41 4.42 29.62
N VAL A 1094 3.14 3.20 29.14
CA VAL A 1094 1.84 2.55 29.32
C VAL A 1094 2.03 1.24 30.09
N GLY A 1095 1.69 1.25 31.38
CA GLY A 1095 1.81 0.09 32.26
C GLY A 1095 0.48 -0.46 32.75
N LEU A 1096 0.55 -1.55 33.52
CA LEU A 1096 -0.61 -2.16 34.20
C LEU A 1096 -1.49 -1.15 34.97
N PRO A 1097 -0.94 -0.14 35.68
CA PRO A 1097 -1.76 0.89 36.32
C PRO A 1097 -2.69 1.62 35.34
N SER A 1098 -2.21 2.02 34.17
CA SER A 1098 -3.02 2.68 33.13
C SER A 1098 -4.15 1.77 32.66
N GLY A 1099 -3.88 0.48 32.49
CA GLY A 1099 -4.88 -0.55 32.17
C GLY A 1099 -6.02 -0.64 33.18
N PHE A 1100 -5.68 -0.74 34.48
CA PHE A 1100 -6.69 -0.85 35.53
C PHE A 1100 -7.48 0.44 35.78
N LEU A 1101 -6.86 1.61 35.60
CA LEU A 1101 -7.56 2.89 35.63
C LEU A 1101 -8.54 2.99 34.46
N PHE A 1102 -8.10 2.62 33.26
CA PHE A 1102 -8.97 2.56 32.08
C PHE A 1102 -10.10 1.54 32.23
N ALA A 1103 -9.85 0.41 32.89
CA ALA A 1103 -10.87 -0.58 33.22
C ALA A 1103 -11.97 -0.03 34.15
N GLY A 1104 -11.73 1.10 34.83
CA GLY A 1104 -12.73 1.80 35.65
C GLY A 1104 -12.36 1.92 37.13
N SER A 1105 -11.18 1.43 37.55
CA SER A 1105 -10.75 1.58 38.94
C SER A 1105 -10.44 3.04 39.26
N SER A 1106 -10.85 3.52 40.45
CA SER A 1106 -10.51 4.88 40.89
C SER A 1106 -9.02 5.04 41.21
N SER A 1107 -8.32 3.97 41.56
CA SER A 1107 -6.93 4.03 42.00
C SER A 1107 -6.21 2.70 41.90
N VAL A 1108 -4.91 2.79 41.61
CA VAL A 1108 -3.99 1.67 41.59
C VAL A 1108 -2.83 1.97 42.53
N VAL A 1109 -2.60 1.11 43.52
CA VAL A 1109 -1.37 1.10 44.31
C VAL A 1109 -0.46 0.02 43.77
N SER A 1110 0.75 0.37 43.35
CA SER A 1110 1.71 -0.59 42.79
C SER A 1110 3.13 -0.33 43.27
N THR A 1111 4.03 -1.29 43.06
CA THR A 1111 5.45 -1.17 43.36
C THR A 1111 6.29 -0.98 42.10
N LEU A 1112 7.17 0.02 42.09
CA LEU A 1112 8.11 0.30 40.99
C LEU A 1112 9.21 -0.76 40.84
N TRP A 1113 9.55 -1.49 41.92
CA TRP A 1113 10.55 -2.57 41.89
C TRP A 1113 10.17 -3.67 42.88
N THR A 1114 10.83 -4.83 42.77
CA THR A 1114 10.72 -5.89 43.79
C THR A 1114 11.22 -5.38 45.14
N VAL A 1115 10.31 -5.21 46.09
CA VAL A 1115 10.62 -4.80 47.46
C VAL A 1115 10.94 -6.04 48.33
N ASP A 1116 11.70 -5.83 49.41
CA ASP A 1116 11.92 -6.85 50.44
C ASP A 1116 10.58 -7.44 50.95
N PRO A 1117 10.43 -8.78 51.02
CA PRO A 1117 9.14 -9.37 51.32
C PRO A 1117 8.59 -9.04 52.71
N LEU A 1118 9.46 -8.88 53.72
CA LEU A 1118 9.05 -8.45 55.05
C LEU A 1118 8.54 -7.01 55.04
N ALA A 1119 9.26 -6.11 54.37
CA ALA A 1119 8.83 -4.72 54.18
C ALA A 1119 7.46 -4.64 53.49
N THR A 1120 7.26 -5.37 52.39
CA THR A 1120 5.97 -5.43 51.67
C THR A 1120 4.83 -5.91 52.57
N THR A 1121 5.02 -7.02 53.29
CA THR A 1121 3.97 -7.55 54.19
C THR A 1121 3.60 -6.55 55.29
N LEU A 1122 4.60 -5.91 55.91
CA LEU A 1122 4.37 -4.89 56.95
C LEU A 1122 3.68 -3.66 56.38
N PHE A 1123 4.12 -3.19 55.21
CA PHE A 1123 3.57 -2.03 54.52
C PHE A 1123 2.10 -2.24 54.18
N MET A 1124 1.77 -3.31 53.45
CA MET A 1124 0.41 -3.55 52.97
C MET A 1124 -0.57 -3.86 54.11
N THR A 1125 -0.11 -4.57 55.14
CA THR A 1125 -0.89 -4.75 56.37
C THR A 1125 -1.25 -3.41 57.02
N LYS A 1126 -0.27 -2.50 57.12
CA LYS A 1126 -0.48 -1.18 57.73
C LYS A 1126 -1.34 -0.28 56.84
N PHE A 1127 -1.10 -0.30 55.54
CA PHE A 1127 -1.83 0.47 54.54
C PHE A 1127 -3.33 0.15 54.57
N TYR A 1128 -3.73 -1.12 54.44
CA TYR A 1128 -5.14 -1.51 54.50
C TYR A 1128 -5.78 -1.25 55.88
N HIS A 1129 -4.99 -1.42 56.95
CA HIS A 1129 -5.45 -1.11 58.31
C HIS A 1129 -5.80 0.38 58.46
N ASP A 1130 -4.97 1.26 57.91
CA ASP A 1130 -5.19 2.71 58.00
C ASP A 1130 -6.28 3.17 57.02
N LEU A 1131 -6.33 2.57 55.82
CA LEU A 1131 -7.35 2.87 54.81
C LEU A 1131 -8.78 2.59 55.33
N LYS A 1132 -8.98 1.52 56.11
CA LYS A 1132 -10.28 1.20 56.72
C LYS A 1132 -10.76 2.25 57.74
N ARG A 1133 -9.84 3.05 58.30
CA ARG A 1133 -10.14 4.00 59.38
C ARG A 1133 -10.44 5.41 58.88
N ILE A 1134 -10.25 5.67 57.59
CA ILE A 1134 -10.37 7.00 57.02
C ILE A 1134 -11.55 7.02 56.05
N SER A 1135 -12.52 7.90 56.29
CA SER A 1135 -13.60 8.20 55.36
C SER A 1135 -13.09 9.12 54.24
N ILE A 1136 -13.52 8.93 53.00
CA ILE A 1136 -13.17 9.82 51.88
C ILE A 1136 -13.66 11.25 52.15
N GLN A 1137 -14.80 11.39 52.83
CA GLN A 1137 -15.40 12.68 53.19
C GLN A 1137 -14.62 13.41 54.30
N ASP A 1138 -13.76 12.71 55.05
CA ASP A 1138 -13.01 13.22 56.21
C ASP A 1138 -11.48 13.26 55.97
N GLN A 1139 -11.03 13.64 54.76
CA GLN A 1139 -9.60 13.84 54.39
C GLN A 1139 -8.78 12.58 54.00
N GLY A 1140 -9.36 11.56 53.34
CA GLY A 1140 -8.64 10.32 53.03
C GLY A 1140 -8.46 9.93 51.57
N SER A 1141 -7.61 10.63 50.80
CA SER A 1141 -7.14 10.11 49.51
C SER A 1141 -6.21 8.90 49.73
N ILE A 1142 -6.15 7.99 48.75
CA ILE A 1142 -5.24 6.83 48.81
C ILE A 1142 -3.77 7.29 48.96
N ALA A 1143 -3.43 8.42 48.34
CA ALA A 1143 -2.13 9.07 48.49
C ALA A 1143 -1.82 9.46 49.94
N ILE A 1144 -2.77 10.01 50.71
CA ILE A 1144 -2.53 10.36 52.12
C ILE A 1144 -2.18 9.11 52.93
N VAL A 1145 -2.94 8.02 52.75
CA VAL A 1145 -2.70 6.76 53.47
C VAL A 1145 -1.36 6.15 53.08
N LEU A 1146 -1.02 6.24 51.80
CA LEU A 1146 0.28 5.80 51.29
C LEU A 1146 1.43 6.57 51.96
N ASN A 1147 1.39 7.91 51.92
CA ASN A 1147 2.39 8.79 52.52
C ASN A 1147 2.58 8.54 54.03
N HIS A 1148 1.47 8.33 54.75
CA HIS A 1148 1.50 7.97 56.16
C HIS A 1148 2.15 6.59 56.39
N THR A 1149 1.84 5.61 55.55
CA THR A 1149 2.39 4.25 55.64
C THR A 1149 3.89 4.26 55.34
N GLN A 1150 4.33 5.03 54.34
CA GLN A 1150 5.74 5.25 54.00
C GLN A 1150 6.49 5.88 55.16
N THR A 1151 5.95 6.95 55.75
CA THR A 1151 6.53 7.60 56.93
C THR A 1151 6.62 6.63 58.10
N TRP A 1152 5.58 5.83 58.33
CA TRP A 1152 5.55 4.82 59.39
C TRP A 1152 6.63 3.75 59.20
N LEU A 1153 6.77 3.19 58.00
CA LEU A 1153 7.75 2.13 57.76
C LEU A 1153 9.18 2.66 57.89
N ARG A 1154 9.46 3.83 57.31
CA ARG A 1154 10.75 4.53 57.41
C ARG A 1154 11.16 4.78 58.87
N THR A 1155 10.20 5.15 59.71
CA THR A 1155 10.44 5.51 61.13
C THR A 1155 10.12 4.38 62.11
N LEU A 1156 9.79 3.18 61.62
CA LEU A 1156 9.54 2.02 62.47
C LEU A 1156 10.83 1.63 63.17
N ASN A 1157 10.89 1.82 64.50
CA ASN A 1157 12.12 1.52 65.23
C ASN A 1157 12.27 0.02 65.57
N SER A 1158 13.51 -0.43 65.72
CA SER A 1158 13.87 -1.83 66.00
C SER A 1158 13.16 -2.38 67.25
N LYS A 1159 12.99 -1.56 68.29
CA LYS A 1159 12.31 -1.94 69.55
C LYS A 1159 10.82 -2.23 69.33
N LYS A 1160 10.12 -1.42 68.53
CA LYS A 1160 8.71 -1.62 68.15
C LYS A 1160 8.58 -2.88 67.29
N LEU A 1161 9.48 -3.07 66.32
CA LEU A 1161 9.50 -4.27 65.50
C LEU A 1161 9.74 -5.54 66.34
N ALA A 1162 10.65 -5.49 67.31
CA ALA A 1162 10.87 -6.58 68.26
C ALA A 1162 9.63 -6.91 69.10
N ARG A 1163 8.85 -5.89 69.50
CA ARG A 1163 7.56 -6.10 70.19
C ARG A 1163 6.53 -6.77 69.29
N ILE A 1164 6.44 -6.39 68.02
CA ILE A 1164 5.56 -7.04 67.04
C ILE A 1164 5.98 -8.50 66.88
N LYS A 1165 7.28 -8.75 66.63
CA LYS A 1165 7.87 -10.08 66.53
C LYS A 1165 7.50 -10.95 67.73
N ASN A 1166 7.69 -10.45 68.95
CA ASN A 1166 7.52 -11.24 70.17
C ASN A 1166 6.05 -11.33 70.64
N SER A 1167 5.12 -10.68 69.94
CA SER A 1167 3.71 -10.73 70.34
C SER A 1167 3.10 -12.10 70.09
N GLN A 1168 2.37 -12.62 71.07
CA GLN A 1168 1.74 -13.94 70.98
C GLN A 1168 0.76 -14.03 69.80
N LYS A 1169 0.02 -12.96 69.52
CA LYS A 1169 -0.90 -12.86 68.38
C LYS A 1169 -0.16 -13.01 67.04
N PHE A 1170 1.01 -12.39 66.90
CA PHE A 1170 1.79 -12.47 65.66
C PHE A 1170 2.42 -13.86 65.50
N GLN A 1171 2.92 -14.48 66.57
CA GLN A 1171 3.45 -15.85 66.49
C GLN A 1171 2.36 -16.87 66.11
N GLN A 1172 1.17 -16.77 66.70
CA GLN A 1172 0.01 -17.61 66.33
C GLN A 1172 -0.41 -17.40 64.88
N LEU A 1173 -0.30 -16.18 64.36
CA LEU A 1173 -0.57 -15.89 62.95
C LEU A 1173 0.47 -16.54 62.03
N LEU A 1174 1.75 -16.48 62.39
CA LEU A 1174 2.82 -17.19 61.65
C LEU A 1174 2.63 -18.71 61.67
N ASP A 1175 2.19 -19.28 62.80
CA ASP A 1175 1.85 -20.71 62.92
C ASP A 1175 0.71 -21.11 61.98
N ARG A 1176 -0.30 -20.24 61.83
CA ARG A 1176 -1.49 -20.51 61.01
C ARG A 1176 -1.22 -20.39 59.52
N VAL A 1177 -0.47 -19.36 59.11
CA VAL A 1177 -0.34 -18.95 57.71
C VAL A 1177 0.71 -19.75 56.95
N PHE A 1178 1.82 -20.10 57.61
CA PHE A 1178 2.91 -20.81 56.95
C PHE A 1178 2.76 -22.32 57.09
N GLU A 1179 2.29 -22.97 56.02
CA GLU A 1179 2.26 -24.43 55.92
C GLU A 1179 3.67 -25.03 55.86
N SER A 1180 4.57 -24.39 55.12
CA SER A 1180 5.98 -24.76 54.99
C SER A 1180 6.80 -24.27 56.19
N LYS A 1181 7.30 -25.22 57.00
CA LYS A 1181 8.25 -24.92 58.09
C LYS A 1181 9.52 -24.20 57.58
N ARG A 1182 9.96 -24.51 56.36
CA ARG A 1182 11.15 -23.88 55.74
C ARG A 1182 10.90 -22.40 55.46
N ASP A 1183 9.77 -22.07 54.84
CA ASP A 1183 9.48 -20.69 54.46
C ASP A 1183 9.12 -19.85 55.67
N ARG A 1184 8.44 -20.45 56.66
CA ARG A 1184 8.29 -19.82 57.99
C ARG A 1184 9.63 -19.41 58.60
N ARG A 1185 10.61 -20.33 58.59
CA ARG A 1185 11.94 -20.06 59.13
C ARG A 1185 12.63 -18.93 58.37
N LYS A 1186 12.60 -18.94 57.03
CA LYS A 1186 13.15 -17.85 56.22
C LYS A 1186 12.52 -16.50 56.55
N PHE A 1187 11.19 -16.44 56.71
CA PHE A 1187 10.50 -15.21 57.07
C PHE A 1187 10.88 -14.73 58.49
N GLN A 1188 11.02 -15.67 59.44
CA GLN A 1188 11.53 -15.36 60.78
C GLN A 1188 12.98 -14.86 60.75
N ASP A 1189 13.84 -15.42 59.91
CA ASP A 1189 15.22 -14.99 59.74
C ASP A 1189 15.28 -13.54 59.18
N LEU A 1190 14.42 -13.21 58.21
CA LEU A 1190 14.28 -11.83 57.71
C LEU A 1190 13.86 -10.86 58.82
N LEU A 1191 12.88 -11.26 59.64
CA LEU A 1191 12.39 -10.46 60.76
C LEU A 1191 13.48 -10.28 61.83
N GLU A 1192 14.29 -11.30 62.09
CA GLU A 1192 15.43 -11.21 63.00
C GLU A 1192 16.53 -10.30 62.48
N ALA A 1193 16.87 -10.42 61.20
CA ALA A 1193 17.82 -9.52 60.55
C ALA A 1193 17.33 -8.08 60.57
N ALA A 1194 16.02 -7.84 60.36
CA ALA A 1194 15.42 -6.52 60.46
C ALA A 1194 15.51 -5.95 61.89
N VAL A 1195 15.18 -6.72 62.93
CA VAL A 1195 15.28 -6.24 64.32
C VAL A 1195 16.70 -5.84 64.71
N LYS A 1196 17.73 -6.48 64.14
CA LYS A 1196 19.15 -6.15 64.38
C LYS A 1196 19.61 -4.86 63.69
N ARG A 1197 18.88 -4.34 62.72
CA ARG A 1197 19.19 -3.07 62.04
C ARG A 1197 18.70 -1.90 62.89
N GLU A 1198 19.56 -1.36 63.75
CA GLU A 1198 19.22 -0.24 64.64
C GLU A 1198 19.61 1.13 64.06
N PRO A 1199 18.91 2.23 64.45
CA PRO A 1199 17.66 2.25 65.21
C PRO A 1199 16.40 2.05 64.33
N TYR A 1200 16.51 2.25 63.01
CA TYR A 1200 15.40 2.20 62.05
C TYR A 1200 15.70 1.16 60.95
N PRO A 1201 15.16 -0.07 61.04
CA PRO A 1201 15.49 -1.16 60.13
C PRO A 1201 15.23 -0.89 58.65
N PHE A 1202 14.25 -0.04 58.35
CA PHE A 1202 13.76 0.25 57.01
C PHE A 1202 14.02 1.71 56.61
N ALA A 1203 15.03 2.37 57.19
CA ALA A 1203 15.35 3.76 56.85
C ALA A 1203 15.73 3.97 55.38
N ASN A 1204 16.43 2.99 54.78
CA ASN A 1204 16.84 3.06 53.37
C ASN A 1204 15.58 3.16 52.46
N PRO A 1205 15.56 4.11 51.50
CA PRO A 1205 14.45 4.32 50.55
C PRO A 1205 13.93 3.07 49.84
N TYR A 1206 14.79 2.08 49.60
CA TYR A 1206 14.46 0.82 48.91
C TYR A 1206 13.22 0.11 49.50
N TYR A 1207 13.02 0.21 50.81
CA TYR A 1207 11.95 -0.53 51.52
C TYR A 1207 10.57 0.11 51.43
N TRP A 1208 10.46 1.40 51.09
CA TRP A 1208 9.21 2.15 51.27
C TRP A 1208 8.90 3.13 50.14
N THR A 1209 9.88 3.60 49.37
CA THR A 1209 9.65 4.55 48.27
C THR A 1209 9.12 3.91 47.00
N ALA A 1210 9.20 2.58 46.88
CA ALA A 1210 8.75 1.84 45.70
C ALA A 1210 7.23 1.93 45.47
N PHE A 1211 6.46 2.15 46.53
CA PHE A 1211 5.01 2.15 46.49
C PHE A 1211 4.50 3.48 45.93
N ILE A 1212 3.70 3.42 44.88
CA ILE A 1212 3.09 4.59 44.23
C ILE A 1212 1.56 4.45 44.23
N ALA A 1213 0.87 5.57 44.33
CA ALA A 1213 -0.58 5.66 44.15
C ALA A 1213 -0.88 6.38 42.84
N THR A 1214 -1.45 5.66 41.88
CA THR A 1214 -1.87 6.19 40.58
C THR A 1214 -3.39 6.30 40.55
N GLY A 1215 -3.95 7.46 40.19
CA GLY A 1215 -5.38 7.76 40.29
C GLY A 1215 -5.68 8.86 41.32
N ILE A 1216 -6.84 8.78 41.98
CA ILE A 1216 -7.43 9.86 42.82
C ILE A 1216 -7.56 9.56 44.31
#